data_AF-A0A973CA32-F1
#
_entry.id   AF-A0A973CA32-F1
#
_cell.length_a   1.000
_cell.length_b   1.000
_cell.length_c   1.000
_cell.angle_alpha   90.00
_cell.angle_beta   90.00
_cell.angle_gamma   90.00
#
_symmetry.space_group_name_H-M   'P 1'
#
loop_
_entity.id
_entity.type
_entity.pdbx_description
1 polymer ?
#
loop_
_entity_poly.entity_id
_entity_poly.type
_entity_poly.pdbx_seq_one_letter_code
_entity_poly.pdbx_strand_id
1 'polypeptide(L)'
;MLGSLWRCAIIMIVAMTSALADDLLHKHKPIVCVGENSSISQLQGQGKRSPFVNKRSERAYRSDTVFTVQGVVTKLKPGRNAGFFMQQTTATTLSLASAGIFVSTGAIANIKRDSRVCVSGFVEEYYGMTRLQVTANITILESAVDRVVDSAVRVQPTNIMVATADANFSETLERYEGMKVRLVNITDMRVTKPLYYDRRWQNYNMILSHQQINIHPNTMAFPGSIHADQQALENKQRRLYLQLAAGRSLTSDLDYMRVNDRVSGIVGVLDFSYGEFRLLADNALAQAQFQHRRDRERLAPRTLEHLRIASFNVLNYFNRAAGGDNNPLRQNRGATTLPALRKQETQLRDTLVALDADFIGLMEMENNGFGPHSAIRRLLALVNQAIPDPSKHYAMVTPRKSDLHQGRYLGTGAITVAGLYRPTQLKLVNTRVIPLPIQRSMLGNAYHRPALTPTFIRVSDNHSQSKRLTISVNHFKSKGSKCAEDKQRAAMLKKLKRKRSNDQQSLRAWQQAKRTLAQDRQGHCAQFRTTAASVLAQALASEPGSKIILGDLNSYPKEDPLLVLTDYDLTRYAYYQITHSDYNYLGKTLLNAKTNIGFGYHDPFVNQPDTGWTYSFKALGRLDYILLSPDLLSSLVTQKIWHINAAESHFVNNSRQSNHNREINNSRVDVGVAVGAMRNMASVFSSSDHEPLFIELK
;
A
#
# COMPACT_ATOMS: atom_id res chain seq x y z
N MET A 1 -95.84 11.86 16.56
CA MET A 1 -94.52 11.77 17.22
C MET A 1 -93.48 10.91 16.49
N LEU A 2 -93.80 10.17 15.41
CA LEU A 2 -92.78 9.41 14.64
C LEU A 2 -92.05 10.21 13.54
N GLY A 3 -92.56 11.37 13.13
CA GLY A 3 -91.98 12.16 12.02
C GLY A 3 -90.77 13.04 12.37
N SER A 4 -90.58 13.45 13.64
CA SER A 4 -89.46 14.31 14.04
C SER A 4 -88.19 13.53 14.38
N LEU A 5 -88.32 12.28 14.84
CA LEU A 5 -87.19 11.39 15.13
C LEU A 5 -86.45 10.93 13.86
N TRP A 6 -87.17 10.77 12.75
CA TRP A 6 -86.57 10.39 11.46
C TRP A 6 -85.79 11.52 10.80
N ARG A 7 -86.21 12.78 10.96
CA ARG A 7 -85.46 13.94 10.46
C ARG A 7 -84.17 14.20 11.25
N CYS A 8 -84.17 13.99 12.57
CA CYS A 8 -82.95 14.11 13.36
C CYS A 8 -81.93 12.98 13.07
N ALA A 9 -82.41 11.75 12.81
CA ALA A 9 -81.53 10.63 12.44
C ALA A 9 -80.86 10.84 11.08
N ILE A 10 -81.60 11.33 10.07
CA ILE A 10 -81.06 11.60 8.73
C ILE A 10 -80.08 12.79 8.75
N ILE A 11 -80.35 13.84 9.54
CA ILE A 11 -79.42 14.98 9.68
C ILE A 11 -78.13 14.57 10.40
N MET A 12 -78.19 13.70 11.42
CA MET A 12 -76.97 13.18 12.06
C MET A 12 -76.17 12.25 11.15
N ILE A 13 -76.81 11.44 10.29
CA ILE A 13 -76.12 10.55 9.35
C ILE A 13 -75.46 11.36 8.21
N VAL A 14 -76.09 12.42 7.72
CA VAL A 14 -75.51 13.32 6.71
C VAL A 14 -74.38 14.18 7.30
N ALA A 15 -74.52 14.66 8.55
CA ALA A 15 -73.46 15.39 9.23
C ALA A 15 -72.25 14.49 9.56
N MET A 16 -72.47 13.25 10.01
CA MET A 16 -71.39 12.29 10.27
C MET A 16 -70.69 11.84 8.98
N THR A 17 -71.40 11.68 7.87
CA THR A 17 -70.78 11.33 6.57
C THR A 17 -70.01 12.50 5.95
N SER A 18 -70.44 13.75 6.15
CA SER A 18 -69.66 14.92 5.74
C SER A 18 -68.40 15.14 6.59
N ALA A 19 -68.46 14.93 7.91
CA ALA A 19 -67.31 15.03 8.80
C ALA A 19 -66.31 13.87 8.61
N LEU A 20 -66.79 12.66 8.31
CA LEU A 20 -65.94 11.52 7.92
C LEU A 20 -65.38 11.67 6.50
N ALA A 21 -66.11 12.29 5.57
CA ALA A 21 -65.60 12.61 4.24
C ALA A 21 -64.53 13.70 4.27
N ASP A 22 -64.63 14.71 5.14
CA ASP A 22 -63.58 15.72 5.30
C ASP A 22 -62.31 15.14 5.97
N ASP A 23 -62.46 14.23 6.94
CA ASP A 23 -61.34 13.52 7.58
C ASP A 23 -60.71 12.43 6.67
N LEU A 24 -61.47 11.93 5.68
CA LEU A 24 -60.97 11.04 4.62
C LEU A 24 -60.38 11.80 3.42
N LEU A 25 -60.84 13.02 3.10
CA LEU A 25 -60.25 13.87 2.06
C LEU A 25 -59.03 14.67 2.55
N HIS A 26 -58.86 14.86 3.86
CA HIS A 26 -57.70 15.59 4.42
C HIS A 26 -56.51 14.70 4.83
N LYS A 27 -56.58 13.38 4.61
CA LYS A 27 -55.52 12.44 5.01
C LYS A 27 -54.35 12.27 4.04
N HIS A 28 -54.29 13.04 2.96
CA HIS A 28 -53.08 13.20 2.17
C HIS A 28 -52.88 14.65 1.72
N LYS A 29 -52.73 15.57 2.67
CA LYS A 29 -51.81 16.70 2.41
C LYS A 29 -50.39 16.12 2.46
N PRO A 30 -49.59 16.20 1.37
CA PRO A 30 -48.16 15.94 1.48
C PRO A 30 -47.64 16.86 2.58
N ILE A 31 -46.90 16.31 3.54
CA ILE A 31 -46.13 17.14 4.47
C ILE A 31 -45.11 17.87 3.60
N VAL A 32 -45.42 19.10 3.25
CA VAL A 32 -44.47 20.03 2.64
C VAL A 32 -43.38 20.25 3.67
N CYS A 33 -42.10 20.11 3.30
CA CYS A 33 -41.00 20.63 4.10
C CYS A 33 -41.22 22.13 4.31
N VAL A 34 -41.84 22.52 5.41
CA VAL A 34 -42.02 23.94 5.72
C VAL A 34 -40.63 24.52 5.97
N GLY A 35 -40.18 25.40 5.07
CA GLY A 35 -38.94 26.17 5.24
C GLY A 35 -37.65 25.56 4.68
N GLU A 36 -37.68 24.80 3.57
CA GLU A 36 -36.45 24.60 2.77
C GLU A 36 -35.88 25.98 2.41
N ASN A 37 -34.65 26.24 2.82
CA ASN A 37 -34.03 27.57 2.68
C ASN A 37 -32.69 27.53 1.92
N SER A 38 -32.27 26.35 1.48
CA SER A 38 -31.07 26.16 0.67
C SER A 38 -31.12 24.82 -0.06
N SER A 39 -30.34 24.70 -1.14
CA SER A 39 -30.01 23.43 -1.80
C SER A 39 -28.72 22.83 -1.22
N ILE A 40 -28.51 21.52 -1.39
CA ILE A 40 -27.27 20.85 -0.98
C ILE A 40 -26.06 21.43 -1.72
N SER A 41 -26.19 21.74 -3.02
CA SER A 41 -25.12 22.36 -3.80
C SER A 41 -24.73 23.75 -3.30
N GLN A 42 -25.68 24.55 -2.81
CA GLN A 42 -25.33 25.81 -2.15
C GLN A 42 -24.55 25.57 -0.87
N LEU A 43 -24.94 24.57 -0.06
CA LEU A 43 -24.24 24.23 1.18
C LEU A 43 -22.80 23.77 0.93
N GLN A 44 -22.59 22.95 -0.10
CA GLN A 44 -21.26 22.49 -0.53
C GLN A 44 -20.41 23.63 -1.09
N GLY A 45 -20.96 24.41 -2.02
CA GLY A 45 -20.20 25.39 -2.79
C GLY A 45 -19.22 24.74 -3.78
N GLN A 46 -18.44 25.56 -4.48
CA GLN A 46 -17.49 25.09 -5.51
C GLN A 46 -16.05 24.92 -4.99
N GLY A 47 -15.80 25.27 -3.72
CA GLY A 47 -14.48 25.17 -3.09
C GLY A 47 -14.40 23.97 -2.14
N LYS A 48 -13.21 23.78 -1.54
CA LYS A 48 -12.92 22.70 -0.55
C LYS A 48 -13.60 22.88 0.82
N ARG A 49 -14.61 23.74 0.87
CA ARG A 49 -15.24 24.20 2.10
C ARG A 49 -16.55 24.89 1.77
N SER A 50 -17.55 24.63 2.59
CA SER A 50 -18.82 25.34 2.53
C SER A 50 -18.64 26.86 2.62
N PRO A 51 -19.34 27.65 1.76
CA PRO A 51 -19.34 29.11 1.85
C PRO A 51 -20.02 29.63 3.12
N PHE A 52 -20.80 28.80 3.81
CA PHE A 52 -21.51 29.17 5.04
C PHE A 52 -20.70 28.96 6.32
N VAL A 53 -19.47 28.44 6.22
CA VAL A 53 -18.62 28.20 7.39
C VAL A 53 -17.48 29.21 7.43
N ASN A 54 -17.71 30.31 8.15
CA ASN A 54 -16.81 31.46 8.27
C ASN A 54 -15.49 31.09 8.99
N LYS A 55 -14.33 31.41 8.39
CA LYS A 55 -13.01 31.18 9.00
C LYS A 55 -12.66 32.14 10.14
N ARG A 56 -13.36 33.28 10.24
CA ARG A 56 -13.11 34.35 11.21
C ARG A 56 -14.04 34.31 12.43
N SER A 57 -15.00 33.39 12.48
CA SER A 57 -15.86 33.24 13.65
C SER A 57 -15.17 32.43 14.76
N GLU A 58 -15.61 32.59 16.01
CA GLU A 58 -15.17 31.72 17.12
C GLU A 58 -15.52 30.25 16.88
N ARG A 59 -16.49 29.99 15.99
CA ARG A 59 -16.95 28.67 15.54
C ARG A 59 -16.50 28.40 14.11
N ALA A 60 -15.21 28.56 13.83
CA ALA A 60 -14.60 28.43 12.50
C ALA A 60 -14.66 27.03 11.86
N TYR A 61 -15.63 26.20 12.19
CA TYR A 61 -15.91 24.89 11.62
C TYR A 61 -17.42 24.60 11.51
N ARG A 62 -18.29 25.56 11.84
CA ARG A 62 -19.74 25.44 11.76
C ARG A 62 -20.39 26.75 11.29
N SER A 63 -21.55 26.66 10.64
CA SER A 63 -22.38 27.82 10.30
C SER A 63 -23.03 28.45 11.55
N ASP A 64 -23.36 29.74 11.47
CA ASP A 64 -24.09 30.45 12.54
C ASP A 64 -25.60 30.21 12.47
N THR A 65 -26.10 29.84 11.29
CA THR A 65 -27.51 29.57 11.01
C THR A 65 -27.77 28.09 10.74
N VAL A 66 -29.04 27.70 10.90
CA VAL A 66 -29.56 26.37 10.54
C VAL A 66 -30.07 26.40 9.10
N PHE A 67 -29.78 25.34 8.36
CA PHE A 67 -30.27 25.13 7.01
C PHE A 67 -31.19 23.93 6.97
N THR A 68 -32.25 24.03 6.17
CA THR A 68 -33.18 22.93 5.89
C THR A 68 -33.04 22.57 4.43
N VAL A 69 -32.71 21.31 4.16
CA VAL A 69 -32.51 20.78 2.80
C VAL A 69 -33.29 19.49 2.58
N GLN A 70 -33.58 19.20 1.31
CA GLN A 70 -34.18 17.95 0.88
C GLN A 70 -33.22 17.12 0.02
N GLY A 71 -33.43 15.81 0.03
CA GLY A 71 -32.70 14.90 -0.84
C GLY A 71 -33.05 13.45 -0.60
N VAL A 72 -32.48 12.59 -1.42
CA VAL A 72 -32.69 11.14 -1.34
C VAL A 72 -31.49 10.48 -0.69
N VAL A 73 -31.75 9.58 0.26
CA VAL A 73 -30.72 8.83 0.99
C VAL A 73 -30.01 7.86 0.05
N THR A 74 -28.71 8.04 -0.17
CA THR A 74 -27.90 7.22 -1.07
C THR A 74 -27.17 6.09 -0.33
N LYS A 75 -26.72 6.31 0.91
CA LYS A 75 -25.99 5.30 1.70
C LYS A 75 -26.10 5.54 3.19
N LEU A 76 -26.35 4.47 3.96
CA LEU A 76 -26.30 4.50 5.42
C LEU A 76 -24.87 4.21 5.91
N LYS A 77 -24.45 4.88 6.98
CA LYS A 77 -23.14 4.69 7.63
C LYS A 77 -23.37 4.42 9.13
N PRO A 78 -23.53 3.16 9.55
CA PRO A 78 -23.67 2.82 10.95
C PRO A 78 -22.33 2.89 11.70
N GLY A 79 -22.38 2.83 13.03
CA GLY A 79 -21.20 2.74 13.91
C GLY A 79 -20.72 4.08 14.46
N ARG A 80 -19.41 4.19 14.73
CA ARG A 80 -18.82 5.42 15.27
C ARG A 80 -18.86 6.52 14.20
N ASN A 81 -19.45 7.67 14.54
CA ASN A 81 -19.85 8.74 13.60
C ASN A 81 -20.98 8.30 12.64
N ALA A 82 -22.03 7.74 13.23
CA ALA A 82 -23.22 7.31 12.51
C ALA A 82 -23.86 8.45 11.70
N GLY A 83 -24.53 8.06 10.62
CA GLY A 83 -25.27 8.98 9.78
C GLY A 83 -25.65 8.33 8.45
N PHE A 84 -25.95 9.18 7.48
CA PHE A 84 -26.25 8.75 6.12
C PHE A 84 -25.85 9.82 5.12
N PHE A 85 -25.58 9.40 3.90
CA PHE A 85 -25.40 10.28 2.76
C PHE A 85 -26.75 10.49 2.08
N MET A 86 -26.99 11.72 1.64
CA MET A 86 -28.15 12.07 0.82
C MET A 86 -27.72 12.97 -0.34
N GLN A 87 -28.48 12.95 -1.43
CA GLN A 87 -28.21 13.74 -2.62
C GLN A 87 -29.48 14.47 -3.07
N GLN A 88 -29.36 15.75 -3.41
CA GLN A 88 -30.48 16.52 -3.95
C GLN A 88 -30.87 15.96 -5.32
N THR A 89 -32.16 16.01 -5.65
CA THR A 89 -32.71 15.51 -6.93
C THR A 89 -33.17 16.63 -7.86
N THR A 90 -33.31 17.85 -7.36
CA THR A 90 -33.62 19.02 -8.18
C THR A 90 -32.37 19.46 -8.95
N ALA A 91 -32.50 19.58 -10.27
CA ALA A 91 -31.45 20.13 -11.11
C ALA A 91 -31.31 21.63 -10.78
N THR A 92 -30.30 21.97 -9.98
CA THR A 92 -29.84 23.36 -9.91
C THR A 92 -29.05 23.68 -11.18
N THR A 93 -29.18 24.91 -11.68
CA THR A 93 -28.43 25.43 -12.84
C THR A 93 -26.96 25.06 -12.75
N LEU A 94 -26.36 24.65 -13.88
CA LEU A 94 -24.94 24.31 -14.14
C LEU A 94 -23.95 24.79 -13.05
N SER A 95 -23.95 24.11 -11.90
CA SER A 95 -23.05 24.37 -10.80
C SER A 95 -22.05 23.24 -10.71
N LEU A 96 -20.78 23.58 -10.53
CA LEU A 96 -19.72 22.61 -10.25
C LEU A 96 -19.77 22.10 -8.79
N ALA A 97 -20.65 22.65 -7.95
CA ALA A 97 -20.80 22.26 -6.56
C ALA A 97 -21.43 20.87 -6.40
N SER A 98 -20.94 20.10 -5.44
CA SER A 98 -21.49 18.77 -5.16
C SER A 98 -22.98 18.80 -4.80
N ALA A 99 -23.73 17.85 -5.33
CA ALA A 99 -25.14 17.64 -5.01
C ALA A 99 -25.36 16.74 -3.78
N GLY A 100 -24.28 16.17 -3.24
CA GLY A 100 -24.31 15.21 -2.13
C GLY A 100 -23.85 15.81 -0.81
N ILE A 101 -24.37 15.29 0.31
CA ILE A 101 -23.95 15.70 1.65
C ILE A 101 -24.09 14.54 2.63
N PHE A 102 -23.21 14.52 3.64
CA PHE A 102 -23.36 13.61 4.77
C PHE A 102 -24.14 14.26 5.90
N VAL A 103 -25.10 13.51 6.44
CA VAL A 103 -25.92 13.89 7.58
C VAL A 103 -25.47 13.09 8.79
N SER A 104 -24.89 13.79 9.77
CA SER A 104 -24.38 13.24 11.02
C SER A 104 -25.52 13.08 12.03
N THR A 105 -25.87 11.84 12.36
CA THR A 105 -26.94 11.51 13.32
C THR A 105 -26.82 10.08 13.85
N GLY A 106 -27.19 9.86 15.11
CA GLY A 106 -27.35 8.51 15.66
C GLY A 106 -28.67 7.83 15.30
N ALA A 107 -29.69 8.62 14.90
CA ALA A 107 -31.05 8.15 14.67
C ALA A 107 -31.26 7.65 13.23
N ILE A 108 -30.56 6.58 12.84
CA ILE A 108 -30.62 6.02 11.48
C ILE A 108 -31.54 4.79 11.35
N ALA A 109 -32.09 4.27 12.46
CA ALA A 109 -32.85 3.01 12.46
C ALA A 109 -34.07 3.02 11.53
N ASN A 110 -34.75 4.16 11.43
CA ASN A 110 -35.95 4.34 10.58
C ASN A 110 -35.64 4.89 9.19
N ILE A 111 -34.36 5.16 8.88
CA ILE A 111 -33.94 5.76 7.62
C ILE A 111 -33.52 4.64 6.67
N LYS A 112 -34.14 4.59 5.49
CA LYS A 112 -33.83 3.60 4.46
C LYS A 112 -33.11 4.25 3.29
N ARG A 113 -32.31 3.46 2.58
CA ARG A 113 -31.77 3.86 1.27
C ARG A 113 -32.94 4.13 0.32
N ASP A 114 -32.75 5.08 -0.60
CA ASP A 114 -33.72 5.53 -1.58
C ASP A 114 -34.96 6.22 -0.98
N SER A 115 -34.97 6.53 0.33
CA SER A 115 -35.98 7.39 0.93
C SER A 115 -35.70 8.87 0.66
N ARG A 116 -36.74 9.65 0.36
CA ARG A 116 -36.65 11.12 0.31
C ARG A 116 -36.85 11.67 1.72
N VAL A 117 -35.91 12.51 2.17
CA VAL A 117 -35.89 13.05 3.53
C VAL A 117 -35.72 14.57 3.52
N CYS A 118 -36.25 15.20 4.57
CA CYS A 118 -36.04 16.59 4.95
C CYS A 118 -35.14 16.64 6.17
N VAL A 119 -34.09 17.46 6.12
CA VAL A 119 -33.11 17.54 7.20
C VAL A 119 -32.84 19.00 7.53
N SER A 120 -33.00 19.37 8.80
CA SER A 120 -32.55 20.65 9.34
C SER A 120 -31.32 20.47 10.22
N GLY A 121 -30.29 21.27 9.98
CA GLY A 121 -29.05 21.20 10.74
C GLY A 121 -28.09 22.34 10.46
N PHE A 122 -27.01 22.38 11.24
CA PHE A 122 -25.89 23.28 10.97
C PHE A 122 -24.95 22.67 9.94
N VAL A 123 -24.41 23.49 9.05
CA VAL A 123 -23.33 23.06 8.15
C VAL A 123 -22.03 23.06 8.93
N GLU A 124 -21.28 21.97 8.85
CA GLU A 124 -20.01 21.79 9.53
C GLU A 124 -18.90 21.32 8.59
N GLU A 125 -17.69 21.75 8.92
CA GLU A 125 -16.45 21.29 8.35
C GLU A 125 -15.78 20.32 9.31
N TYR A 126 -15.95 19.02 9.06
CA TYR A 126 -15.47 17.99 9.97
C TYR A 126 -14.36 17.18 9.33
N TYR A 127 -13.12 17.42 9.78
CA TYR A 127 -11.90 16.85 9.20
C TYR A 127 -11.77 17.09 7.68
N GLY A 128 -12.31 18.21 7.20
CA GLY A 128 -12.26 18.66 5.81
C GLY A 128 -13.40 18.17 4.92
N MET A 129 -14.42 17.54 5.50
CA MET A 129 -15.67 17.20 4.80
C MET A 129 -16.77 18.18 5.19
N THR A 130 -17.54 18.65 4.22
CA THR A 130 -18.78 19.40 4.46
C THR A 130 -19.91 18.43 4.84
N ARG A 131 -20.53 18.65 6.00
CA ARG A 131 -21.62 17.81 6.51
C ARG A 131 -22.73 18.62 7.17
N LEU A 132 -23.88 17.99 7.37
CA LEU A 132 -24.96 18.52 8.21
C LEU A 132 -24.95 17.85 9.59
N GLN A 133 -24.93 18.67 10.63
CA GLN A 133 -25.15 18.26 12.01
C GLN A 133 -26.59 18.57 12.39
N VAL A 134 -27.40 17.53 12.55
CA VAL A 134 -28.86 17.62 12.70
C VAL A 134 -29.26 18.36 13.99
N THR A 135 -30.31 19.18 13.92
CA THR A 135 -30.88 19.94 15.06
C THR A 135 -32.31 19.59 15.40
N ALA A 136 -33.00 18.85 14.52
CA ALA A 136 -34.39 18.48 14.66
C ALA A 136 -34.61 17.04 14.17
N ASN A 137 -35.80 16.47 14.40
CA ASN A 137 -36.12 15.15 13.85
C ASN A 137 -36.10 15.18 12.33
N ILE A 138 -35.54 14.13 11.73
CA ILE A 138 -35.51 13.97 10.27
C ILE A 138 -36.90 13.58 9.79
N THR A 139 -37.46 14.34 8.86
CA THR A 139 -38.77 14.04 8.27
C THR A 139 -38.58 13.14 7.06
N ILE A 140 -39.22 11.97 7.04
CA ILE A 140 -39.28 11.11 5.86
C ILE A 140 -40.45 11.60 5.01
N LEU A 141 -40.16 12.12 3.83
CA LEU A 141 -41.16 12.65 2.90
C LEU A 141 -41.74 11.55 2.02
N GLU A 142 -40.90 10.58 1.63
CA GLU A 142 -41.28 9.42 0.84
C GLU A 142 -40.44 8.20 1.26
N SER A 143 -41.13 7.11 1.62
CA SER A 143 -40.50 5.86 2.03
C SER A 143 -40.31 4.93 0.84
N ALA A 144 -39.19 4.23 0.78
CA ALA A 144 -38.86 3.30 -0.32
C ALA A 144 -39.79 2.06 -0.39
N VAL A 145 -40.75 1.90 0.53
CA VAL A 145 -41.61 0.71 0.66
C VAL A 145 -43.03 0.92 0.12
N ASP A 146 -43.48 2.17 -0.06
CA ASP A 146 -44.91 2.47 -0.26
C ASP A 146 -45.35 2.61 -1.74
N ARG A 147 -44.46 2.38 -2.71
CA ARG A 147 -44.83 2.31 -4.13
C ARG A 147 -43.97 1.27 -4.85
N VAL A 148 -44.56 0.57 -5.82
CA VAL A 148 -43.83 -0.08 -6.92
C VAL A 148 -42.76 0.92 -7.36
N VAL A 149 -41.49 0.58 -7.13
CA VAL A 149 -40.36 1.52 -7.17
C VAL A 149 -40.35 2.25 -8.50
N ASP A 150 -40.91 3.46 -8.53
CA ASP A 150 -40.73 4.35 -9.65
C ASP A 150 -39.25 4.69 -9.70
N SER A 151 -38.66 4.60 -10.90
CA SER A 151 -37.26 4.95 -11.13
C SER A 151 -36.98 6.42 -10.78
N ALA A 152 -38.04 7.23 -10.61
CA ALA A 152 -38.02 8.64 -10.25
C ALA A 152 -37.45 8.96 -8.86
N VAL A 153 -37.53 8.07 -7.85
CA VAL A 153 -36.99 8.35 -6.50
C VAL A 153 -35.50 8.01 -6.39
N ARG A 154 -35.01 7.05 -7.20
CA ARG A 154 -33.62 6.58 -7.11
C ARG A 154 -32.64 7.55 -7.73
N VAL A 155 -31.64 7.96 -6.94
CA VAL A 155 -30.49 8.71 -7.44
C VAL A 155 -29.65 7.81 -8.35
N GLN A 156 -29.60 8.16 -9.63
CA GLN A 156 -28.71 7.53 -10.59
C GLN A 156 -27.26 7.92 -10.31
N PRO A 157 -26.29 7.00 -10.45
CA PRO A 157 -24.89 7.33 -10.21
C PRO A 157 -24.40 8.35 -11.23
N THR A 158 -23.72 9.39 -10.75
CA THR A 158 -23.09 10.40 -11.61
C THR A 158 -21.69 9.93 -12.05
N ASN A 159 -21.37 10.05 -13.35
CA ASN A 159 -20.02 9.72 -13.81
C ASN A 159 -19.02 10.75 -13.28
N ILE A 160 -17.88 10.29 -12.76
CA ILE A 160 -16.77 11.17 -12.41
C ILE A 160 -16.10 11.62 -13.70
N MET A 161 -16.27 12.90 -14.04
CA MET A 161 -15.70 13.53 -15.23
C MET A 161 -14.80 14.68 -14.80
N VAL A 162 -13.59 14.76 -15.36
CA VAL A 162 -12.68 15.89 -15.14
C VAL A 162 -13.24 17.10 -15.89
N ALA A 163 -13.41 18.23 -15.21
CA ALA A 163 -13.83 19.48 -15.83
C ALA A 163 -12.59 20.27 -16.28
N THR A 164 -12.72 21.05 -17.35
CA THR A 164 -11.63 21.91 -17.86
C THR A 164 -11.18 22.96 -16.83
N ALA A 165 -12.04 23.33 -15.88
CA ALA A 165 -11.76 24.25 -14.81
C ALA A 165 -11.00 23.62 -13.61
N ASP A 166 -10.91 22.29 -13.53
CA ASP A 166 -10.24 21.63 -12.40
C ASP A 166 -8.71 21.72 -12.58
N ALA A 167 -7.99 22.32 -11.63
CA ALA A 167 -6.53 22.41 -11.71
C ALA A 167 -5.84 21.06 -11.47
N ASN A 168 -6.52 20.13 -10.80
CA ASN A 168 -6.03 18.80 -10.48
C ASN A 168 -7.20 17.85 -10.13
N PHE A 169 -6.93 16.54 -10.13
CA PHE A 169 -7.97 15.53 -9.90
C PHE A 169 -8.60 15.58 -8.49
N SER A 170 -7.92 16.15 -7.49
CA SER A 170 -8.53 16.34 -6.17
C SER A 170 -9.63 17.38 -6.19
N GLU A 171 -9.58 18.38 -7.08
CA GLU A 171 -10.67 19.33 -7.30
C GLU A 171 -11.81 18.67 -8.08
N THR A 172 -11.50 17.80 -9.04
CA THR A 172 -12.51 16.94 -9.67
C THR A 172 -13.28 16.14 -8.62
N LEU A 173 -12.60 15.49 -7.67
CA LEU A 173 -13.23 14.69 -6.62
C LEU A 173 -14.05 15.55 -5.63
N GLU A 174 -13.59 16.76 -5.31
CA GLU A 174 -14.32 17.71 -4.45
C GLU A 174 -15.73 18.00 -4.99
N ARG A 175 -15.87 18.21 -6.31
CA ARG A 175 -17.17 18.44 -6.97
C ARG A 175 -18.16 17.29 -6.82
N TYR A 176 -17.70 16.13 -6.38
CA TYR A 176 -18.53 14.96 -6.14
C TYR A 176 -18.57 14.52 -4.66
N GLU A 177 -18.06 15.33 -3.72
CA GLU A 177 -18.04 14.97 -2.29
C GLU A 177 -19.46 14.64 -1.78
N GLY A 178 -19.64 13.45 -1.19
CA GLY A 178 -20.93 12.99 -0.67
C GLY A 178 -21.89 12.43 -1.73
N MET A 179 -21.56 12.51 -3.02
CA MET A 179 -22.43 12.03 -4.10
C MET A 179 -22.31 10.53 -4.34
N LYS A 180 -23.38 9.95 -4.88
CA LYS A 180 -23.36 8.62 -5.49
C LYS A 180 -22.78 8.72 -6.90
N VAL A 181 -21.63 8.10 -7.10
CA VAL A 181 -20.82 8.24 -8.31
C VAL A 181 -20.45 6.91 -8.96
N ARG A 182 -19.99 6.99 -10.21
CA ARG A 182 -19.48 5.86 -11.01
C ARG A 182 -18.12 6.22 -11.60
N LEU A 183 -17.15 5.31 -11.44
CA LEU A 183 -15.90 5.35 -12.20
C LEU A 183 -16.17 4.90 -13.64
N VAL A 184 -15.70 5.65 -14.62
CA VAL A 184 -15.86 5.32 -16.04
C VAL A 184 -14.52 5.24 -16.74
N ASN A 185 -14.47 4.57 -17.90
CA ASN A 185 -13.23 4.36 -18.65
C ASN A 185 -12.48 5.67 -18.94
N ILE A 186 -13.21 6.74 -19.26
CA ILE A 186 -12.62 8.05 -19.58
C ILE A 186 -12.00 8.76 -18.36
N THR A 187 -12.33 8.36 -17.12
CA THR A 187 -11.64 8.83 -15.91
C THR A 187 -10.21 8.26 -15.82
N ASP A 188 -9.86 7.18 -16.54
CA ASP A 188 -8.55 6.49 -16.52
C ASP A 188 -7.98 6.28 -15.10
N MET A 189 -8.81 5.77 -14.17
CA MET A 189 -8.34 5.40 -12.84
C MET A 189 -7.51 4.12 -12.90
N ARG A 190 -6.30 4.15 -12.34
CA ARG A 190 -5.35 3.04 -12.37
C ARG A 190 -5.04 2.50 -10.99
N VAL A 191 -4.99 1.18 -10.85
CA VAL A 191 -4.60 0.53 -9.59
C VAL A 191 -3.15 0.87 -9.26
N THR A 192 -2.90 1.60 -8.17
CA THR A 192 -1.56 1.85 -7.62
C THR A 192 -1.20 0.79 -6.59
N LYS A 193 -2.15 0.51 -5.68
CA LYS A 193 -2.01 -0.54 -4.68
C LYS A 193 -3.15 -1.53 -4.84
N PRO A 194 -2.85 -2.80 -5.17
CA PRO A 194 -3.86 -3.86 -5.19
C PRO A 194 -4.55 -4.00 -3.84
N LEU A 195 -5.60 -4.81 -3.81
CA LEU A 195 -6.42 -5.03 -2.62
C LEU A 195 -5.56 -5.39 -1.39
N TYR A 196 -5.73 -4.61 -0.34
CA TYR A 196 -5.07 -4.81 0.94
C TYR A 196 -6.03 -4.58 2.11
N TYR A 197 -5.76 -5.24 3.23
CA TYR A 197 -6.50 -5.03 4.47
C TYR A 197 -5.90 -3.88 5.29
N ASP A 198 -6.69 -2.83 5.53
CA ASP A 198 -6.29 -1.74 6.41
C ASP A 198 -6.69 -2.08 7.86
N ARG A 199 -5.70 -2.49 8.66
CA ARG A 199 -5.89 -2.87 10.06
C ARG A 199 -6.42 -1.75 10.94
N ARG A 200 -6.13 -0.49 10.61
CA ARG A 200 -6.56 0.66 11.43
C ARG A 200 -8.07 0.86 11.32
N TRP A 201 -8.61 0.65 10.13
CA TRP A 201 -10.03 0.86 9.83
C TRP A 201 -10.82 -0.44 9.74
N GLN A 202 -10.13 -1.59 9.83
CA GLN A 202 -10.70 -2.93 9.73
C GLN A 202 -11.49 -3.16 8.43
N ASN A 203 -11.00 -2.57 7.33
CA ASN A 203 -11.66 -2.59 6.03
C ASN A 203 -10.68 -2.97 4.93
N TYR A 204 -11.23 -3.55 3.86
CA TYR A 204 -10.49 -3.78 2.62
C TYR A 204 -10.45 -2.52 1.77
N ASN A 205 -9.27 -2.21 1.26
CA ASN A 205 -9.02 -1.03 0.47
C ASN A 205 -8.18 -1.35 -0.77
N MET A 206 -8.33 -0.52 -1.79
CA MET A 206 -7.39 -0.37 -2.89
C MET A 206 -6.98 1.10 -3.00
N ILE A 207 -5.82 1.36 -3.60
CA ILE A 207 -5.42 2.72 -3.95
C ILE A 207 -5.46 2.83 -5.46
N LEU A 208 -6.30 3.74 -5.96
CA LEU A 208 -6.36 4.13 -7.35
C LEU A 208 -5.67 5.47 -7.54
N SER A 209 -5.16 5.73 -8.75
CA SER A 209 -4.61 7.02 -9.13
C SER A 209 -5.01 7.39 -10.57
N HIS A 210 -5.31 8.67 -10.77
CA HIS A 210 -5.79 9.22 -12.04
C HIS A 210 -4.68 9.24 -13.11
N GLN A 211 -4.97 8.64 -14.27
CA GLN A 211 -4.15 8.54 -15.49
C GLN A 211 -2.83 7.79 -15.39
N GLN A 212 -2.33 7.49 -14.19
CA GLN A 212 -1.07 6.79 -13.98
C GLN A 212 -1.02 6.19 -12.59
N ILE A 213 -0.06 5.30 -12.35
CA ILE A 213 0.24 4.80 -11.01
C ILE A 213 0.98 5.86 -10.19
N ASN A 214 0.83 5.87 -8.86
CA ASN A 214 1.67 6.71 -8.01
C ASN A 214 3.03 6.07 -7.77
N ILE A 215 4.11 6.80 -8.03
CA ILE A 215 5.50 6.40 -7.76
C ILE A 215 6.02 7.11 -6.51
N HIS A 216 6.80 6.42 -5.68
CA HIS A 216 7.39 7.02 -4.49
C HIS A 216 8.28 8.21 -4.86
N PRO A 217 8.19 9.37 -4.19
CA PRO A 217 8.97 10.57 -4.56
C PRO A 217 10.48 10.34 -4.65
N ASN A 218 11.03 9.57 -3.70
CA ASN A 218 12.46 9.28 -3.64
C ASN A 218 12.92 8.24 -4.67
N THR A 219 12.06 7.83 -5.61
CA THR A 219 12.47 7.05 -6.78
C THR A 219 13.15 7.92 -7.83
N MET A 220 12.71 9.17 -7.98
CA MET A 220 13.18 10.07 -9.05
C MET A 220 13.92 11.30 -8.53
N ALA A 221 13.70 11.67 -7.28
CA ALA A 221 14.28 12.88 -6.69
C ALA A 221 14.90 12.59 -5.32
N PHE A 222 15.99 13.27 -4.97
CA PHE A 222 16.62 13.07 -3.67
C PHE A 222 15.74 13.63 -2.53
N PRO A 223 15.88 13.09 -1.30
CA PRO A 223 15.10 13.49 -0.13
C PRO A 223 15.10 15.01 0.12
N GLY A 224 13.94 15.56 0.48
CA GLY A 224 13.82 16.98 0.80
C GLY A 224 13.93 17.96 -0.38
N SER A 225 14.13 17.47 -1.61
CA SER A 225 14.14 18.30 -2.81
C SER A 225 12.74 18.83 -3.17
N ILE A 226 12.71 19.95 -3.92
CA ILE A 226 11.47 20.51 -4.47
C ILE A 226 10.77 19.49 -5.39
N HIS A 227 11.53 18.73 -6.19
CA HIS A 227 10.99 17.69 -7.05
C HIS A 227 10.33 16.54 -6.26
N ALA A 228 10.93 16.11 -5.13
CA ALA A 228 10.31 15.10 -4.27
C ALA A 228 9.01 15.63 -3.63
N ASP A 229 8.98 16.90 -3.22
CA ASP A 229 7.77 17.53 -2.69
C ASP A 229 6.66 17.66 -3.74
N GLN A 230 7.03 18.04 -4.97
CA GLN A 230 6.10 18.14 -6.10
C GLN A 230 5.49 16.77 -6.44
N GLN A 231 6.30 15.72 -6.58
CA GLN A 231 5.80 14.37 -6.82
C GLN A 231 4.87 13.86 -5.70
N ALA A 232 5.18 14.20 -4.44
CA ALA A 232 4.35 13.83 -3.30
C ALA A 232 2.98 14.54 -3.34
N LEU A 233 2.95 15.80 -3.77
CA LEU A 233 1.72 16.57 -3.95
C LEU A 233 0.89 15.99 -5.09
N GLU A 234 1.49 15.72 -6.25
CA GLU A 234 0.82 15.12 -7.40
C GLU A 234 0.23 13.74 -7.08
N ASN A 235 0.99 12.88 -6.40
CA ASN A 235 0.51 11.59 -5.92
C ASN A 235 -0.72 11.74 -5.00
N LYS A 236 -0.76 12.78 -4.17
CA LYS A 236 -1.92 13.06 -3.31
C LYS A 236 -3.10 13.55 -4.14
N GLN A 237 -2.87 14.45 -5.08
CA GLN A 237 -3.92 15.05 -5.90
C GLN A 237 -4.57 14.06 -6.88
N ARG A 238 -3.85 13.02 -7.32
CA ARG A 238 -4.38 11.98 -8.22
C ARG A 238 -5.08 10.82 -7.52
N ARG A 239 -4.94 10.70 -6.19
CA ARG A 239 -5.27 9.48 -5.45
C ARG A 239 -6.74 9.40 -5.06
N LEU A 240 -7.32 8.21 -5.24
CA LEU A 240 -8.62 7.82 -4.71
C LEU A 240 -8.47 6.48 -3.97
N TYR A 241 -8.90 6.43 -2.72
CA TYR A 241 -9.05 5.16 -2.01
C TYR A 241 -10.37 4.51 -2.42
N LEU A 242 -10.34 3.23 -2.80
CA LEU A 242 -11.55 2.44 -2.99
C LEU A 242 -11.74 1.58 -1.74
N GLN A 243 -12.79 1.82 -0.98
CA GLN A 243 -13.10 1.09 0.25
C GLN A 243 -14.26 0.13 0.00
N LEU A 244 -14.06 -1.15 0.27
CA LEU A 244 -15.09 -2.17 0.10
C LEU A 244 -16.00 -2.25 1.32
N ALA A 245 -17.26 -2.65 1.11
CA ALA A 245 -18.19 -2.88 2.20
C ALA A 245 -17.72 -4.06 3.08
N ALA A 246 -17.80 -3.90 4.40
CA ALA A 246 -17.43 -4.95 5.34
C ALA A 246 -18.31 -6.21 5.11
N GLY A 247 -17.67 -7.38 5.03
CA GLY A 247 -18.36 -8.67 4.99
C GLY A 247 -18.99 -9.10 3.66
N ARG A 248 -18.80 -8.37 2.54
CA ARG A 248 -19.28 -8.81 1.22
C ARG A 248 -18.14 -9.38 0.37
N SER A 249 -18.42 -10.56 -0.18
CA SER A 249 -17.51 -11.44 -0.91
C SER A 249 -16.65 -10.68 -1.91
N LEU A 250 -15.34 -10.73 -1.69
CA LEU A 250 -14.37 -10.62 -2.77
C LEU A 250 -14.74 -11.75 -3.73
N THR A 251 -15.42 -11.43 -4.83
CA THR A 251 -15.93 -12.49 -5.72
C THR A 251 -14.78 -13.40 -6.11
N SER A 252 -15.10 -14.67 -6.16
CA SER A 252 -14.13 -15.74 -6.05
C SER A 252 -13.48 -16.11 -7.40
N ASP A 253 -13.79 -15.30 -8.42
CA ASP A 253 -13.30 -15.37 -9.80
C ASP A 253 -12.71 -14.02 -10.26
N LEU A 254 -12.14 -13.21 -9.35
CA LEU A 254 -11.18 -12.19 -9.79
C LEU A 254 -9.93 -12.94 -10.26
N ASP A 255 -9.89 -13.28 -11.55
CA ASP A 255 -8.63 -13.58 -12.24
C ASP A 255 -7.77 -12.31 -12.14
N TYR A 256 -7.09 -12.27 -11.00
CA TYR A 256 -6.13 -11.35 -10.41
C TYR A 256 -6.13 -9.86 -10.83
N MET A 257 -6.53 -8.99 -9.90
CA MET A 257 -6.28 -7.54 -10.00
C MET A 257 -4.78 -7.24 -9.96
N ARG A 258 -4.33 -6.33 -10.83
CA ARG A 258 -2.93 -5.91 -10.90
C ARG A 258 -2.73 -4.42 -10.71
N VAL A 259 -1.51 -4.07 -10.30
CA VAL A 259 -0.94 -2.74 -10.48
C VAL A 259 -1.08 -2.30 -11.94
N ASN A 260 -1.47 -1.05 -12.12
CA ASN A 260 -1.72 -0.35 -13.38
C ASN A 260 -2.96 -0.81 -14.17
N ASP A 261 -3.77 -1.75 -13.67
CA ASP A 261 -5.07 -2.05 -14.26
C ASP A 261 -5.95 -0.82 -14.30
N ARG A 262 -6.69 -0.64 -15.39
CA ARG A 262 -7.71 0.40 -15.53
C ARG A 262 -9.00 -0.04 -14.86
N VAL A 263 -9.62 0.87 -14.12
CA VAL A 263 -10.80 0.59 -13.31
C VAL A 263 -12.01 1.37 -13.82
N SER A 264 -13.13 0.67 -14.05
CA SER A 264 -14.38 1.29 -14.46
C SER A 264 -15.61 0.50 -13.99
N GLY A 265 -16.79 1.12 -14.08
CA GLY A 265 -18.07 0.50 -13.69
C GLY A 265 -18.30 0.39 -12.17
N ILE A 266 -17.35 0.80 -11.34
CA ILE A 266 -17.49 0.79 -9.88
C ILE A 266 -18.40 1.94 -9.45
N VAL A 267 -19.47 1.59 -8.72
CA VAL A 267 -20.43 2.53 -8.13
C VAL A 267 -20.29 2.58 -6.62
N GLY A 268 -20.35 3.78 -6.05
CA GLY A 268 -20.32 3.99 -4.61
C GLY A 268 -20.59 5.44 -4.25
N VAL A 269 -20.53 5.75 -2.95
CA VAL A 269 -20.59 7.14 -2.46
C VAL A 269 -19.19 7.66 -2.20
N LEU A 270 -18.88 8.86 -2.70
CA LEU A 270 -17.59 9.51 -2.46
C LEU A 270 -17.58 10.19 -1.09
N ASP A 271 -16.71 9.75 -0.20
CA ASP A 271 -16.52 10.27 1.16
C ASP A 271 -15.16 11.00 1.22
N PHE A 272 -15.04 11.97 2.12
CA PHE A 272 -13.76 12.60 2.45
C PHE A 272 -13.45 12.41 3.93
N SER A 273 -12.30 11.79 4.22
CA SER A 273 -11.90 11.62 5.61
C SER A 273 -10.39 11.52 5.77
N TYR A 274 -9.86 11.98 6.91
CA TYR A 274 -8.43 11.92 7.21
C TYR A 274 -7.52 12.49 6.10
N GLY A 275 -8.01 13.49 5.35
CA GLY A 275 -7.28 14.16 4.27
C GLY A 275 -7.22 13.39 2.95
N GLU A 276 -8.09 12.41 2.73
CA GLU A 276 -8.13 11.57 1.54
C GLU A 276 -9.59 11.35 1.08
N PHE A 277 -9.81 11.34 -0.24
CA PHE A 277 -11.06 10.89 -0.83
C PHE A 277 -11.17 9.36 -0.82
N ARG A 278 -12.37 8.86 -0.54
CA ARG A 278 -12.72 7.43 -0.47
C ARG A 278 -13.99 7.15 -1.23
N LEU A 279 -13.94 6.29 -2.24
CA LEU A 279 -15.14 5.71 -2.82
C LEU A 279 -15.60 4.54 -1.95
N LEU A 280 -16.71 4.72 -1.24
CA LEU A 280 -17.37 3.67 -0.47
C LEU A 280 -18.19 2.82 -1.44
N ALA A 281 -17.63 1.71 -1.92
CA ALA A 281 -18.29 0.85 -2.91
C ALA A 281 -19.64 0.31 -2.40
N ASP A 282 -20.64 0.24 -3.28
CA ASP A 282 -21.97 -0.28 -2.93
C ASP A 282 -22.04 -1.81 -2.97
N ASN A 283 -21.29 -2.42 -3.89
CA ASN A 283 -21.29 -3.84 -4.16
C ASN A 283 -19.87 -4.42 -4.07
N ALA A 284 -19.79 -5.75 -4.13
CA ALA A 284 -18.54 -6.45 -4.35
C ALA A 284 -17.91 -6.04 -5.70
N LEU A 285 -16.60 -6.30 -5.83
CA LEU A 285 -15.89 -6.11 -7.08
C LEU A 285 -16.06 -7.32 -8.00
N ALA A 286 -16.08 -7.08 -9.31
CA ALA A 286 -16.11 -8.09 -10.36
C ALA A 286 -14.95 -7.88 -11.34
N GLN A 287 -14.47 -8.96 -11.98
CA GLN A 287 -13.31 -8.91 -12.87
C GLN A 287 -13.53 -7.96 -14.05
N ALA A 288 -14.74 -7.92 -14.61
CA ALA A 288 -15.11 -7.03 -15.71
C ALA A 288 -14.89 -5.53 -15.42
N GLN A 289 -14.66 -5.15 -14.16
CA GLN A 289 -14.35 -3.78 -13.75
C GLN A 289 -12.86 -3.44 -13.83
N PHE A 290 -12.00 -4.44 -14.09
CA PHE A 290 -10.55 -4.30 -14.20
C PHE A 290 -10.11 -4.67 -15.61
N GLN A 291 -9.65 -3.67 -16.36
CA GLN A 291 -9.04 -3.88 -17.66
C GLN A 291 -7.52 -3.97 -17.50
N HIS A 292 -6.98 -5.16 -17.76
CA HIS A 292 -5.55 -5.38 -17.69
C HIS A 292 -4.78 -4.56 -18.71
N ARG A 293 -3.74 -3.89 -18.23
CA ARG A 293 -2.78 -3.16 -19.07
C ARG A 293 -1.57 -4.02 -19.44
N ARG A 294 -1.28 -5.04 -18.63
CA ARG A 294 -0.23 -6.04 -18.83
C ARG A 294 -0.68 -7.37 -18.24
N ASP A 295 -0.55 -8.43 -19.02
CA ASP A 295 -0.87 -9.79 -18.57
C ASP A 295 0.31 -10.43 -17.82
N ARG A 296 0.09 -11.56 -17.17
CA ARG A 296 1.10 -12.35 -16.47
C ARG A 296 2.12 -12.83 -17.47
N GLU A 297 3.37 -12.51 -17.20
CA GLU A 297 4.46 -12.94 -18.06
C GLU A 297 5.02 -14.26 -17.52
N ARG A 298 5.09 -15.28 -18.39
CA ARG A 298 5.98 -16.43 -18.16
C ARG A 298 7.35 -16.08 -18.73
N LEU A 299 8.42 -16.41 -18.00
CA LEU A 299 9.76 -16.27 -18.55
C LEU A 299 9.93 -17.27 -19.69
N ALA A 300 10.35 -16.77 -20.86
CA ALA A 300 10.74 -17.62 -21.97
C ALA A 300 11.99 -18.45 -21.58
N PRO A 301 12.16 -19.66 -22.14
CA PRO A 301 13.41 -20.41 -22.02
C PRO A 301 14.60 -19.57 -22.48
N ARG A 302 15.75 -19.77 -21.84
CA ARG A 302 17.02 -19.12 -22.22
C ARG A 302 17.44 -19.63 -23.61
N THR A 303 17.79 -18.70 -24.51
CA THR A 303 18.26 -19.00 -25.87
C THR A 303 19.76 -18.84 -26.05
N LEU A 304 20.44 -18.16 -25.11
CA LEU A 304 21.88 -17.90 -25.11
C LEU A 304 22.51 -18.34 -23.78
N GLU A 305 23.75 -18.79 -23.80
CA GLU A 305 24.53 -19.17 -22.62
C GLU A 305 25.16 -17.95 -21.89
N HIS A 306 24.40 -16.87 -21.72
CA HIS A 306 24.82 -15.73 -20.89
C HIS A 306 24.63 -16.05 -19.41
N LEU A 307 25.51 -15.60 -18.54
CA LEU A 307 25.40 -15.81 -17.09
C LEU A 307 24.20 -15.04 -16.52
N ARG A 308 23.18 -15.75 -16.01
CA ARG A 308 21.99 -15.14 -15.40
C ARG A 308 22.16 -15.01 -13.88
N ILE A 309 22.01 -13.80 -13.35
CA ILE A 309 22.16 -13.49 -11.92
C ILE A 309 20.86 -12.88 -11.41
N ALA A 310 20.28 -13.48 -10.36
CA ALA A 310 18.98 -13.10 -9.83
C ALA A 310 19.03 -12.71 -8.34
N SER A 311 18.08 -11.88 -7.94
CA SER A 311 17.83 -11.47 -6.55
C SER A 311 16.35 -11.70 -6.23
N PHE A 312 16.06 -12.36 -5.11
CA PHE A 312 14.68 -12.66 -4.72
C PHE A 312 14.48 -12.66 -3.20
N ASN A 313 13.58 -11.80 -2.72
CA ASN A 313 13.09 -11.84 -1.33
C ASN A 313 11.97 -12.88 -1.25
N VAL A 314 12.08 -13.85 -0.34
CA VAL A 314 11.20 -15.03 -0.28
C VAL A 314 10.09 -14.94 0.78
N LEU A 315 9.80 -13.75 1.31
CA LEU A 315 8.70 -13.46 2.24
C LEU A 315 8.72 -14.34 3.51
N ASN A 316 9.72 -14.11 4.37
CA ASN A 316 9.94 -14.86 5.61
C ASN A 316 9.76 -16.38 5.43
N TYR A 317 10.59 -17.02 4.60
CA TYR A 317 10.58 -18.48 4.47
C TYR A 317 11.22 -19.14 5.69
N PHE A 318 10.37 -19.70 6.56
CA PHE A 318 10.74 -20.40 7.78
C PHE A 318 10.22 -21.83 7.71
N ASN A 319 11.07 -22.80 8.03
CA ASN A 319 10.71 -24.22 7.92
C ASN A 319 10.36 -24.85 9.27
N ARG A 320 10.15 -24.05 10.32
CA ARG A 320 9.79 -24.53 11.66
C ARG A 320 8.58 -25.46 11.66
N ALA A 321 7.55 -25.16 10.85
CA ALA A 321 6.34 -25.98 10.74
C ALA A 321 6.58 -27.39 10.17
N ALA A 322 7.77 -27.65 9.61
CA ALA A 322 8.22 -28.96 9.14
C ALA A 322 9.36 -29.54 10.00
N GLY A 323 9.50 -29.11 11.26
CA GLY A 323 10.55 -29.61 12.17
C GLY A 323 11.92 -28.97 11.92
N GLY A 324 11.95 -27.80 11.29
CA GLY A 324 13.17 -27.04 11.06
C GLY A 324 13.91 -26.66 12.35
N ASP A 325 15.22 -26.55 12.21
CA ASP A 325 16.15 -26.17 13.26
C ASP A 325 15.85 -24.79 13.89
N ASN A 326 16.34 -24.55 15.11
CA ASN A 326 16.23 -23.24 15.76
C ASN A 326 17.10 -22.17 15.09
N ASN A 327 16.55 -20.97 14.92
CA ASN A 327 17.33 -19.74 14.70
C ASN A 327 17.79 -19.12 16.04
N PRO A 328 18.76 -18.17 16.05
CA PRO A 328 19.33 -17.60 17.26
C PRO A 328 18.31 -17.02 18.24
N LEU A 329 17.18 -16.51 17.74
CA LEU A 329 16.14 -15.88 18.55
C LEU A 329 15.00 -16.84 18.92
N ARG A 330 15.01 -18.09 18.42
CA ARG A 330 13.94 -19.08 18.58
C ARG A 330 12.55 -18.53 18.17
N GLN A 331 12.52 -17.63 17.18
CA GLN A 331 11.28 -16.99 16.71
C GLN A 331 10.82 -17.62 15.39
N ASN A 332 9.53 -17.86 15.22
CA ASN A 332 8.97 -18.13 13.89
C ASN A 332 8.33 -16.85 13.33
N ARG A 333 8.77 -16.43 12.15
CA ARG A 333 8.21 -15.27 11.42
C ARG A 333 7.56 -15.66 10.09
N GLY A 334 7.65 -16.92 9.70
CA GLY A 334 7.06 -17.44 8.47
C GLY A 334 5.80 -18.28 8.75
N ALA A 335 5.57 -19.26 7.89
CA ALA A 335 4.47 -20.20 8.03
C ALA A 335 4.52 -20.94 9.38
N THR A 336 3.37 -20.99 10.04
CA THR A 336 3.19 -21.62 11.37
C THR A 336 2.46 -22.96 11.28
N THR A 337 1.86 -23.30 10.14
CA THR A 337 1.30 -24.63 9.86
C THR A 337 1.96 -25.24 8.63
N LEU A 338 2.02 -26.58 8.61
CA LEU A 338 2.62 -27.34 7.51
C LEU A 338 1.92 -27.10 6.15
N PRO A 339 0.58 -26.99 6.05
CA PRO A 339 -0.07 -26.65 4.79
C PRO A 339 0.32 -25.26 4.25
N ALA A 340 0.41 -24.25 5.11
CA ALA A 340 0.85 -22.91 4.71
C ALA A 340 2.30 -22.92 4.23
N LEU A 341 3.17 -23.67 4.92
CA LEU A 341 4.56 -23.86 4.51
C LEU A 341 4.66 -24.56 3.14
N ARG A 342 3.95 -25.68 2.95
CA ARG A 342 3.96 -26.42 1.67
C ARG A 342 3.50 -25.57 0.49
N LYS A 343 2.52 -24.69 0.72
CA LYS A 343 2.06 -23.75 -0.28
C LYS A 343 3.19 -22.78 -0.66
N GLN A 344 3.78 -22.10 0.32
CA GLN A 344 4.91 -21.21 0.08
C GLN A 344 6.06 -21.94 -0.64
N GLU A 345 6.38 -23.17 -0.21
CA GLU A 345 7.41 -24.01 -0.81
C GLU A 345 7.16 -24.32 -2.28
N THR A 346 5.91 -24.64 -2.64
CA THR A 346 5.53 -24.90 -4.03
C THR A 346 5.73 -23.66 -4.88
N GLN A 347 5.28 -22.49 -4.39
CA GLN A 347 5.40 -21.24 -5.12
C GLN A 347 6.86 -20.80 -5.29
N LEU A 348 7.66 -20.88 -4.21
CA LEU A 348 9.09 -20.55 -4.25
C LEU A 348 9.87 -21.52 -5.14
N ARG A 349 9.63 -22.83 -5.02
CA ARG A 349 10.26 -23.86 -5.86
C ARG A 349 10.03 -23.54 -7.34
N ASP A 350 8.77 -23.36 -7.74
CA ASP A 350 8.43 -23.18 -9.14
C ASP A 350 8.95 -21.83 -9.67
N THR A 351 8.98 -20.79 -8.83
CA THR A 351 9.58 -19.49 -9.17
C THR A 351 11.08 -19.62 -9.41
N LEU A 352 11.80 -20.33 -8.54
CA LEU A 352 13.26 -20.51 -8.65
C LEU A 352 13.65 -21.39 -9.84
N VAL A 353 12.84 -22.42 -10.15
CA VAL A 353 13.01 -23.24 -11.35
C VAL A 353 12.77 -22.40 -12.61
N ALA A 354 11.70 -21.61 -12.65
CA ALA A 354 11.36 -20.76 -13.79
C ALA A 354 12.36 -19.60 -14.01
N LEU A 355 12.97 -19.07 -12.94
CA LEU A 355 14.03 -18.06 -13.04
C LEU A 355 15.25 -18.60 -13.80
N ASP A 356 15.53 -19.91 -13.69
CA ASP A 356 16.63 -20.60 -14.36
C ASP A 356 17.95 -19.81 -14.35
N ALA A 357 18.32 -19.28 -13.18
CA ALA A 357 19.51 -18.47 -13.02
C ALA A 357 20.76 -19.33 -12.74
N ASP A 358 21.93 -18.74 -12.90
CA ASP A 358 23.20 -19.37 -12.56
C ASP A 358 23.67 -18.98 -11.15
N PHE A 359 23.21 -17.82 -10.67
CA PHE A 359 23.29 -17.41 -9.27
C PHE A 359 21.97 -16.78 -8.82
N ILE A 360 21.51 -17.13 -7.61
CA ILE A 360 20.34 -16.53 -6.97
C ILE A 360 20.69 -16.10 -5.55
N GLY A 361 20.61 -14.79 -5.29
CA GLY A 361 20.62 -14.24 -3.94
C GLY A 361 19.23 -14.24 -3.33
N LEU A 362 19.11 -14.78 -2.12
CA LEU A 362 17.85 -14.90 -1.41
C LEU A 362 17.84 -14.03 -0.16
N MET A 363 16.75 -13.29 0.05
CA MET A 363 16.50 -12.51 1.26
C MET A 363 15.27 -13.07 1.98
N GLU A 364 15.20 -12.85 3.29
CA GLU A 364 14.11 -13.35 4.13
C GLU A 364 14.06 -14.86 4.37
N MET A 365 15.23 -15.50 4.36
CA MET A 365 15.41 -16.89 4.80
C MET A 365 15.49 -16.98 6.32
N GLU A 366 14.93 -18.03 6.93
CA GLU A 366 15.19 -18.33 8.34
C GLU A 366 16.67 -18.58 8.60
N ASN A 367 17.22 -17.93 9.62
CA ASN A 367 18.61 -18.06 10.03
C ASN A 367 18.81 -19.27 10.96
N ASN A 368 18.54 -20.50 10.50
CA ASN A 368 18.71 -21.71 11.31
C ASN A 368 19.94 -22.56 10.94
N GLY A 369 20.85 -21.96 10.16
CA GLY A 369 22.15 -22.51 9.77
C GLY A 369 22.13 -23.18 8.39
N PHE A 370 23.08 -24.09 8.17
CA PHE A 370 23.29 -24.76 6.87
C PHE A 370 23.21 -26.29 6.96
N GLY A 371 22.79 -26.81 8.12
CA GLY A 371 22.67 -28.25 8.39
C GLY A 371 21.46 -28.91 7.72
N PRO A 372 21.28 -30.23 7.91
CA PRO A 372 20.21 -31.03 7.29
C PRO A 372 18.79 -30.47 7.45
N HIS A 373 18.48 -29.86 8.60
CA HIS A 373 17.15 -29.32 8.91
C HIS A 373 17.04 -27.80 8.71
N SER A 374 18.01 -27.17 8.04
CA SER A 374 17.97 -25.74 7.74
C SER A 374 16.96 -25.40 6.64
N ALA A 375 16.44 -24.18 6.68
CA ALA A 375 15.49 -23.70 5.67
C ALA A 375 16.12 -23.69 4.27
N ILE A 376 17.36 -23.20 4.14
CA ILE A 376 18.05 -23.16 2.84
C ILE A 376 18.26 -24.56 2.25
N ARG A 377 18.60 -25.56 3.06
CA ARG A 377 18.80 -26.93 2.58
C ARG A 377 17.48 -27.57 2.15
N ARG A 378 16.39 -27.31 2.88
CA ARG A 378 15.05 -27.76 2.52
C ARG A 378 14.59 -27.17 1.19
N LEU A 379 14.73 -25.85 1.01
CA LEU A 379 14.36 -25.19 -0.24
C LEU A 379 15.22 -25.68 -1.41
N LEU A 380 16.54 -25.82 -1.21
CA LEU A 380 17.45 -26.37 -2.22
C LEU A 380 17.03 -27.77 -2.68
N ALA A 381 16.70 -28.65 -1.73
CA ALA A 381 16.25 -30.01 -2.05
C ALA A 381 14.97 -30.00 -2.91
N LEU A 382 13.99 -29.16 -2.56
CA LEU A 382 12.75 -29.01 -3.33
C LEU A 382 13.01 -28.48 -4.75
N VAL A 383 13.90 -27.50 -4.89
CA VAL A 383 14.27 -26.93 -6.19
C VAL A 383 14.98 -27.97 -7.05
N ASN A 384 16.04 -28.60 -6.55
CA ASN A 384 16.78 -29.60 -7.32
C ASN A 384 15.93 -30.83 -7.66
N GLN A 385 15.02 -31.25 -6.78
CA GLN A 385 14.07 -32.33 -7.08
C GLN A 385 13.14 -31.98 -8.26
N ALA A 386 12.81 -30.70 -8.44
CA ALA A 386 11.97 -30.25 -9.54
C ALA A 386 12.74 -29.96 -10.84
N ILE A 387 14.06 -30.08 -10.83
CA ILE A 387 14.92 -29.91 -12.02
C ILE A 387 15.33 -31.31 -12.50
N PRO A 388 14.79 -31.81 -13.63
CA PRO A 388 15.09 -33.15 -14.10
C PRO A 388 16.55 -33.36 -14.51
N ASP A 389 17.19 -32.31 -15.04
CA ASP A 389 18.57 -32.33 -15.51
C ASP A 389 19.56 -32.07 -14.35
N PRO A 390 20.36 -33.05 -13.92
CA PRO A 390 21.31 -32.89 -12.81
C PRO A 390 22.40 -31.85 -13.08
N SER A 391 22.74 -31.57 -14.34
CA SER A 391 23.73 -30.54 -14.70
C SER A 391 23.23 -29.13 -14.35
N LYS A 392 21.92 -28.99 -14.14
CA LYS A 392 21.23 -27.75 -13.77
C LYS A 392 20.98 -27.64 -12.26
N HIS A 393 21.41 -28.62 -11.46
CA HIS A 393 21.22 -28.58 -10.02
C HIS A 393 22.05 -27.47 -9.37
N TYR A 394 21.44 -26.81 -8.41
CA TYR A 394 22.09 -25.79 -7.62
C TYR A 394 22.91 -26.40 -6.48
N ALA A 395 23.92 -25.66 -6.04
CA ALA A 395 24.58 -25.80 -4.75
C ALA A 395 24.32 -24.55 -3.91
N MET A 396 24.38 -24.71 -2.58
CA MET A 396 24.24 -23.59 -1.65
C MET A 396 25.60 -22.93 -1.36
N VAL A 397 25.60 -21.60 -1.28
CA VAL A 397 26.75 -20.82 -0.82
C VAL A 397 26.87 -20.97 0.70
N THR A 398 28.00 -21.51 1.16
CA THR A 398 28.25 -21.75 2.58
C THR A 398 29.50 -21.01 3.03
N PRO A 399 29.41 -20.14 4.05
CA PRO A 399 30.58 -19.52 4.68
C PRO A 399 31.44 -20.53 5.46
N ARG A 400 32.67 -20.14 5.79
CA ARG A 400 33.48 -20.90 6.76
C ARG A 400 32.84 -20.83 8.14
N LYS A 401 32.98 -21.89 8.94
CA LYS A 401 32.45 -21.93 10.31
C LYS A 401 32.95 -20.78 11.19
N SER A 402 34.19 -20.32 10.99
CA SER A 402 34.79 -19.18 11.71
C SER A 402 34.04 -17.87 11.47
N ASP A 403 33.38 -17.74 10.32
CA ASP A 403 32.69 -16.52 9.90
C ASP A 403 31.22 -16.51 10.37
N LEU A 404 30.77 -17.62 11.00
CA LEU A 404 29.41 -17.80 11.50
C LEU A 404 29.31 -17.51 12.99
N HIS A 405 28.22 -16.85 13.39
CA HIS A 405 27.85 -16.69 14.79
C HIS A 405 27.59 -18.06 15.42
N GLN A 406 28.28 -18.36 16.53
CA GLN A 406 28.27 -19.66 17.20
C GLN A 406 28.63 -20.83 16.26
N GLY A 407 29.43 -20.58 15.22
CA GLY A 407 29.81 -21.59 14.23
C GLY A 407 28.66 -22.10 13.37
N ARG A 408 27.47 -21.48 13.44
CA ARG A 408 26.24 -22.01 12.84
C ARG A 408 25.43 -20.99 12.05
N TYR A 409 25.31 -19.76 12.53
CA TYR A 409 24.34 -18.79 12.01
C TYR A 409 25.01 -17.63 11.27
N LEU A 410 24.38 -17.16 10.18
CA LEU A 410 24.84 -15.96 9.48
C LEU A 410 24.24 -14.73 10.18
N GLY A 411 24.96 -14.24 11.19
CA GLY A 411 24.50 -13.17 12.09
C GLY A 411 23.59 -13.67 13.22
N THR A 412 23.02 -12.72 13.97
CA THR A 412 22.28 -12.98 15.23
C THR A 412 20.75 -12.87 15.09
N GLY A 413 20.24 -12.47 13.93
CA GLY A 413 18.81 -12.30 13.71
C GLY A 413 18.08 -13.62 13.43
N ALA A 414 16.75 -13.62 13.50
CA ALA A 414 15.92 -14.75 13.07
C ALA A 414 15.87 -14.91 11.55
N ILE A 415 16.17 -13.84 10.81
CA ILE A 415 16.14 -13.78 9.34
C ILE A 415 17.55 -13.50 8.83
N THR A 416 17.95 -14.18 7.77
CA THR A 416 19.24 -13.98 7.10
C THR A 416 19.08 -13.92 5.57
N VAL A 417 20.21 -13.75 4.89
CA VAL A 417 20.36 -13.89 3.44
C VAL A 417 20.96 -15.25 3.11
N ALA A 418 20.73 -15.74 1.89
CA ALA A 418 21.34 -16.97 1.39
C ALA A 418 21.70 -16.85 -0.10
N GLY A 419 22.44 -17.82 -0.63
CA GLY A 419 22.80 -17.87 -2.04
C GLY A 419 22.73 -19.29 -2.58
N LEU A 420 22.19 -19.44 -3.79
CA LEU A 420 22.23 -20.66 -4.60
C LEU A 420 23.02 -20.36 -5.87
N TYR A 421 23.83 -21.30 -6.34
CA TYR A 421 24.59 -21.15 -7.58
C TYR A 421 24.66 -22.47 -8.35
N ARG A 422 24.88 -22.40 -9.66
CA ARG A 422 25.01 -23.57 -10.53
C ARG A 422 26.49 -23.95 -10.70
N PRO A 423 26.97 -25.07 -10.14
CA PRO A 423 28.40 -25.42 -10.18
C PRO A 423 28.95 -25.67 -11.58
N THR A 424 28.08 -26.03 -12.53
CA THR A 424 28.43 -26.20 -13.94
C THR A 424 28.72 -24.88 -14.67
N GLN A 425 28.31 -23.74 -14.10
CA GLN A 425 28.52 -22.41 -14.67
C GLN A 425 29.50 -21.56 -13.84
N LEU A 426 29.50 -21.75 -12.52
CA LEU A 426 30.29 -20.95 -11.57
C LEU A 426 31.12 -21.83 -10.64
N LYS A 427 32.44 -21.65 -10.66
CA LYS A 427 33.36 -22.24 -9.68
C LYS A 427 33.50 -21.30 -8.48
N LEU A 428 33.02 -21.73 -7.31
CA LEU A 428 33.15 -20.98 -6.06
C LEU A 428 34.62 -20.94 -5.61
N VAL A 429 35.19 -19.75 -5.50
CA VAL A 429 36.57 -19.51 -5.02
C VAL A 429 36.60 -19.38 -3.51
N ASN A 430 35.75 -18.52 -2.95
CA ASN A 430 35.60 -18.32 -1.52
C ASN A 430 34.21 -17.74 -1.19
N THR A 431 33.86 -17.78 0.09
CA THR A 431 32.67 -17.12 0.63
C THR A 431 33.09 -16.23 1.79
N ARG A 432 33.00 -14.90 1.61
CA ARG A 432 33.26 -13.92 2.67
C ARG A 432 31.95 -13.51 3.35
N VAL A 433 31.98 -13.31 4.67
CA VAL A 433 30.90 -12.65 5.40
C VAL A 433 31.36 -11.23 5.72
N ILE A 434 30.64 -10.23 5.21
CA ILE A 434 30.93 -8.83 5.52
C ILE A 434 30.03 -8.43 6.70
N PRO A 435 30.58 -8.19 7.90
CA PRO A 435 29.79 -7.66 9.00
C PRO A 435 29.30 -6.25 8.64
N LEU A 436 28.00 -6.02 8.79
CA LEU A 436 27.41 -4.68 8.66
C LEU A 436 27.26 -4.02 10.03
N PRO A 437 27.18 -2.68 10.08
CA PRO A 437 27.09 -1.95 11.34
C PRO A 437 25.92 -2.41 12.21
N ILE A 438 26.16 -2.36 13.52
CA ILE A 438 25.13 -2.51 14.54
C ILE A 438 24.97 -1.18 15.26
N GLN A 439 23.74 -0.82 15.55
CA GLN A 439 23.45 0.38 16.32
C GLN A 439 23.36 0.03 17.79
N ARG A 440 24.09 0.77 18.64
CA ARG A 440 24.03 0.63 20.10
C ARG A 440 23.72 1.99 20.72
N SER A 441 22.63 2.06 21.47
CA SER A 441 22.23 3.30 22.15
C SER A 441 21.43 3.01 23.42
N MET A 442 21.36 3.98 24.33
CA MET A 442 20.47 3.91 25.50
C MET A 442 18.98 3.81 25.11
N LEU A 443 18.63 4.13 23.86
CA LEU A 443 17.27 4.02 23.34
C LEU A 443 17.00 2.68 22.66
N GLY A 444 17.92 1.73 22.79
CA GLY A 444 17.87 0.38 22.24
C GLY A 444 18.79 0.20 21.03
N ASN A 445 18.91 -1.06 20.61
CA ASN A 445 19.80 -1.49 19.54
C ASN A 445 19.02 -1.72 18.23
N ALA A 446 19.73 -1.61 17.12
CA ALA A 446 19.25 -2.01 15.80
C ALA A 446 20.38 -2.76 15.07
N TYR A 447 20.02 -3.66 14.15
CA TYR A 447 20.97 -4.55 13.51
C TYR A 447 20.69 -4.64 12.01
N HIS A 448 21.77 -4.61 11.22
CA HIS A 448 21.75 -5.13 9.86
C HIS A 448 21.99 -6.64 9.86
N ARG A 449 21.65 -7.30 8.76
CA ARG A 449 22.07 -8.68 8.49
C ARG A 449 23.45 -8.63 7.84
N PRO A 450 24.44 -9.43 8.27
CA PRO A 450 25.72 -9.52 7.57
C PRO A 450 25.53 -9.88 6.10
N ALA A 451 26.37 -9.34 5.22
CA ALA A 451 26.30 -9.64 3.79
C ALA A 451 26.99 -10.97 3.48
N LEU A 452 26.33 -11.82 2.70
CA LEU A 452 26.91 -13.06 2.18
C LEU A 452 27.57 -12.76 0.85
N THR A 453 28.90 -12.87 0.77
CA THR A 453 29.68 -12.37 -0.37
C THR A 453 30.56 -13.47 -0.97
N PRO A 454 30.00 -14.39 -1.76
CA PRO A 454 30.77 -15.34 -2.54
C PRO A 454 31.54 -14.70 -3.69
N THR A 455 32.69 -15.27 -4.00
CA THR A 455 33.50 -14.95 -5.18
C THR A 455 33.58 -16.17 -6.08
N PHE A 456 33.33 -15.97 -7.36
CA PHE A 456 33.31 -17.02 -8.38
C PHE A 456 34.29 -16.74 -9.51
N ILE A 457 34.57 -17.77 -10.28
CA ILE A 457 35.11 -17.66 -11.65
C ILE A 457 34.15 -18.46 -12.55
N ARG A 458 33.80 -17.93 -13.72
CA ARG A 458 32.99 -18.66 -14.70
C ARG A 458 33.75 -19.91 -15.13
N VAL A 459 33.06 -21.04 -15.29
CA VAL A 459 33.73 -22.31 -15.65
C VAL A 459 34.48 -22.23 -16.98
N SER A 460 33.99 -21.43 -17.94
CA SER A 460 34.64 -21.19 -19.23
C SER A 460 35.84 -20.25 -19.17
N ASP A 461 36.04 -19.52 -18.07
CA ASP A 461 37.09 -18.52 -17.95
C ASP A 461 38.38 -19.12 -17.39
N ASN A 462 39.51 -18.47 -17.71
CA ASN A 462 40.77 -18.78 -17.05
C ASN A 462 40.74 -18.38 -15.56
N HIS A 463 41.58 -19.02 -14.75
CA HIS A 463 41.60 -18.80 -13.30
C HIS A 463 42.26 -17.48 -12.83
N SER A 464 42.30 -16.45 -13.69
CA SER A 464 42.88 -15.14 -13.37
C SER A 464 42.05 -14.40 -12.30
N GLN A 465 42.72 -13.61 -11.45
CA GLN A 465 42.04 -12.75 -10.49
C GLN A 465 41.17 -11.68 -11.15
N SER A 466 41.53 -11.20 -12.35
CA SER A 466 40.76 -10.21 -13.11
C SER A 466 39.43 -10.76 -13.65
N LYS A 467 39.28 -12.08 -13.70
CA LYS A 467 38.04 -12.78 -14.13
C LYS A 467 37.16 -13.19 -12.95
N ARG A 468 37.50 -12.77 -11.73
CA ARG A 468 36.68 -13.04 -10.55
C ARG A 468 35.42 -12.20 -10.59
N LEU A 469 34.31 -12.81 -10.24
CA LEU A 469 33.02 -12.17 -10.02
C LEU A 469 32.63 -12.33 -8.55
N THR A 470 32.64 -11.24 -7.80
CA THR A 470 32.21 -11.20 -6.41
C THR A 470 30.77 -10.69 -6.33
N ILE A 471 29.88 -11.48 -5.74
CA ILE A 471 28.46 -11.15 -5.61
C ILE A 471 28.13 -11.00 -4.13
N SER A 472 27.66 -9.84 -3.69
CA SER A 472 27.29 -9.57 -2.31
C SER A 472 25.77 -9.55 -2.15
N VAL A 473 25.24 -10.53 -1.42
CA VAL A 473 23.81 -10.66 -1.09
C VAL A 473 23.51 -9.88 0.19
N ASN A 474 22.56 -8.95 0.12
CA ASN A 474 22.29 -7.97 1.17
C ASN A 474 20.79 -7.93 1.54
N HIS A 475 20.51 -7.71 2.82
CA HIS A 475 19.19 -7.36 3.30
C HIS A 475 19.31 -6.33 4.43
N PHE A 476 19.21 -5.05 4.06
CA PHE A 476 19.40 -3.92 4.97
C PHE A 476 18.24 -3.75 5.96
N LYS A 477 18.45 -2.88 6.95
CA LYS A 477 17.47 -2.66 8.02
C LYS A 477 16.16 -2.07 7.47
N SER A 478 15.05 -2.75 7.75
CA SER A 478 13.71 -2.33 7.31
C SER A 478 13.30 -0.92 7.74
N LYS A 479 12.51 -0.25 6.90
CA LYS A 479 11.96 1.11 7.09
C LYS A 479 10.83 1.17 8.13
N GLY A 480 10.31 0.03 8.58
CA GLY A 480 9.08 -0.05 9.40
C GLY A 480 9.26 0.11 10.91
N SER A 481 10.49 0.02 11.43
CA SER A 481 10.77 0.16 12.86
C SER A 481 11.85 1.21 13.11
N LYS A 482 11.73 1.92 14.23
CA LYS A 482 12.58 3.06 14.60
C LYS A 482 13.99 2.64 15.03
N CYS A 483 14.99 3.34 14.52
CA CYS A 483 16.37 3.30 15.01
C CYS A 483 16.62 4.41 16.07
N ALA A 484 17.84 4.52 16.58
CA ALA A 484 18.18 5.45 17.66
C ALA A 484 17.85 6.90 17.27
N GLU A 485 18.20 7.35 16.07
CA GLU A 485 17.95 8.71 15.58
C GLU A 485 16.45 8.99 15.46
N ASP A 486 15.67 8.01 14.99
CA ASP A 486 14.21 8.12 14.93
C ASP A 486 13.60 8.29 16.33
N LYS A 487 14.12 7.56 17.32
CA LYS A 487 13.66 7.62 18.72
C LYS A 487 14.07 8.94 19.36
N GLN A 488 15.29 9.41 19.14
CA GLN A 488 15.76 10.72 19.60
C GLN A 488 14.94 11.85 19.00
N ARG A 489 14.75 11.83 17.67
CA ARG A 489 13.91 12.80 16.96
C ARG A 489 12.48 12.79 17.50
N ALA A 490 11.91 11.62 17.74
CA ALA A 490 10.57 11.51 18.34
C ALA A 490 10.51 12.10 19.76
N ALA A 491 11.53 11.86 20.60
CA ALA A 491 11.62 12.44 21.94
C ALA A 491 11.77 13.97 21.89
N MET A 492 12.62 14.49 21.00
CA MET A 492 12.80 15.92 20.74
C MET A 492 11.49 16.57 20.29
N LEU A 493 10.80 15.98 19.29
CA LEU A 493 9.52 16.48 18.80
C LEU A 493 8.45 16.51 19.91
N LYS A 494 8.45 15.52 20.81
CA LYS A 494 7.56 15.50 21.98
C LYS A 494 7.87 16.64 22.96
N LYS A 495 9.15 16.91 23.23
CA LYS A 495 9.59 18.02 24.09
C LYS A 495 9.19 19.38 23.50
N LEU A 496 9.49 19.60 22.23
CA LEU A 496 9.13 20.84 21.53
C LEU A 496 7.60 21.04 21.47
N LYS A 497 6.83 19.97 21.20
CA LYS A 497 5.36 20.02 21.20
C LYS A 497 4.78 20.49 22.53
N ARG A 498 5.39 20.12 23.67
CA ARG A 498 4.93 20.53 25.01
C ARG A 498 5.19 22.02 25.30
N LYS A 499 6.28 22.57 24.77
CA LYS A 499 6.68 23.97 25.00
C LYS A 499 6.07 24.97 24.02
N ARG A 500 5.56 24.49 22.88
CA ARG A 500 5.10 25.34 21.75
C ARG A 500 4.05 26.41 22.09
N SER A 501 3.26 26.22 23.15
CA SER A 501 2.23 27.20 23.54
C SER A 501 2.81 28.41 24.27
N ASN A 502 3.98 28.25 24.90
CA ASN A 502 4.56 29.24 25.81
C ASN A 502 5.93 29.74 25.30
N ASP A 503 6.42 29.22 24.18
CA ASP A 503 7.72 29.57 23.59
C ASP A 503 7.63 29.52 22.06
N GLN A 504 7.72 30.70 21.45
CA GLN A 504 7.71 30.89 19.99
C GLN A 504 8.90 30.20 19.30
N GLN A 505 10.06 30.15 19.96
CA GLN A 505 11.23 29.45 19.42
C GLN A 505 10.97 27.94 19.36
N SER A 506 10.40 27.36 20.42
CA SER A 506 9.96 25.96 20.43
C SER A 506 8.88 25.66 19.38
N LEU A 507 7.94 26.59 19.14
CA LEU A 507 6.95 26.43 18.08
C LEU A 507 7.60 26.37 16.69
N ARG A 508 8.47 27.33 16.36
CA ARG A 508 9.20 27.38 15.09
C ARG A 508 10.05 26.14 14.88
N ALA A 509 10.81 25.73 15.90
CA ALA A 509 11.63 24.52 15.85
C ALA A 509 10.79 23.25 15.65
N TRP A 510 9.63 23.16 16.32
CA TRP A 510 8.71 22.03 16.15
C TRP A 510 8.14 21.96 14.73
N GLN A 511 7.72 23.10 14.18
CA GLN A 511 7.19 23.21 12.82
C GLN A 511 8.25 22.81 11.78
N GLN A 512 9.47 23.36 11.92
CA GLN A 512 10.59 23.04 11.02
C GLN A 512 10.94 21.55 11.06
N ALA A 513 11.12 20.97 12.24
CA ALA A 513 11.46 19.55 12.38
C ALA A 513 10.37 18.63 11.80
N LYS A 514 9.08 18.99 11.97
CA LYS A 514 7.98 18.27 11.33
C LYS A 514 8.00 18.38 9.82
N ARG A 515 8.28 19.56 9.28
CA ARG A 515 8.37 19.82 7.85
C ARG A 515 9.51 18.98 7.24
N THR A 516 10.71 19.06 7.80
CA THR A 516 11.86 18.27 7.35
C THR A 516 11.55 16.77 7.31
N LEU A 517 10.92 16.22 8.36
CA LEU A 517 10.53 14.81 8.39
C LEU A 517 9.51 14.45 7.29
N ALA A 518 8.56 15.34 7.01
CA ALA A 518 7.57 15.14 5.96
C ALA A 518 8.18 15.23 4.56
N GLN A 519 9.24 16.03 4.38
CA GLN A 519 9.92 16.25 3.12
C GLN A 519 10.98 15.19 2.79
N ASP A 520 11.67 14.65 3.81
CA ASP A 520 12.72 13.65 3.64
C ASP A 520 12.19 12.32 3.07
N ARG A 521 11.09 11.79 3.64
CA ARG A 521 10.41 10.57 3.17
C ARG A 521 11.29 9.31 3.08
N GLN A 522 12.46 9.28 3.74
CA GLN A 522 13.36 8.11 3.69
C GLN A 522 12.92 6.94 4.58
N GLY A 523 11.85 7.13 5.36
CA GLY A 523 11.39 6.17 6.36
C GLY A 523 12.33 6.04 7.55
N HIS A 524 12.05 5.11 8.46
CA HIS A 524 12.90 4.90 9.63
C HIS A 524 14.25 4.31 9.24
N CYS A 525 15.26 4.50 10.10
CA CYS A 525 16.60 3.96 9.97
C CYS A 525 17.38 4.40 8.71
N ALA A 526 17.03 5.52 8.08
CA ALA A 526 17.70 6.00 6.86
C ALA A 526 19.21 6.13 7.05
N GLN A 527 19.62 6.91 8.05
CA GLN A 527 21.02 7.14 8.43
C GLN A 527 21.78 5.86 8.78
N PHE A 528 21.11 4.91 9.42
CA PHE A 528 21.69 3.61 9.74
C PHE A 528 22.00 2.80 8.48
N ARG A 529 21.06 2.78 7.51
CA ARG A 529 21.28 2.17 6.20
C ARG A 529 22.39 2.85 5.40
N THR A 530 22.51 4.18 5.48
CA THR A 530 23.56 4.94 4.79
C THR A 530 24.96 4.51 5.25
N THR A 531 25.15 4.33 6.55
CA THR A 531 26.42 3.81 7.07
C THR A 531 26.66 2.37 6.64
N ALA A 532 25.63 1.51 6.60
CA ALA A 532 25.78 0.15 6.11
C ALA A 532 26.17 0.09 4.62
N ALA A 533 25.61 0.96 3.78
CA ALA A 533 26.02 1.12 2.38
C ALA A 533 27.50 1.49 2.27
N SER A 534 27.96 2.45 3.08
CA SER A 534 29.36 2.89 3.08
C SER A 534 30.31 1.76 3.49
N VAL A 535 30.00 1.04 4.57
CA VAL A 535 30.81 -0.10 5.05
C VAL A 535 30.85 -1.23 4.04
N LEU A 536 29.71 -1.56 3.44
CA LEU A 536 29.62 -2.60 2.41
C LEU A 536 30.52 -2.26 1.22
N ALA A 537 30.38 -1.05 0.66
CA ALA A 537 31.13 -0.66 -0.52
C ALA A 537 32.64 -0.52 -0.25
N GLN A 538 33.04 -0.01 0.92
CA GLN A 538 34.45 0.01 1.34
C GLN A 538 35.02 -1.41 1.45
N ALA A 539 34.27 -2.34 2.01
CA ALA A 539 34.70 -3.73 2.11
C ALA A 539 34.83 -4.39 0.72
N LEU A 540 33.99 -4.03 -0.26
CA LEU A 540 34.04 -4.56 -1.62
C LEU A 540 35.11 -3.91 -2.50
N ALA A 541 35.49 -2.65 -2.21
CA ALA A 541 36.53 -1.95 -2.97
C ALA A 541 37.89 -2.67 -2.93
N SER A 542 38.16 -3.45 -1.88
CA SER A 542 39.38 -4.26 -1.75
C SER A 542 39.32 -5.63 -2.44
N GLU A 543 38.17 -6.03 -2.99
CA GLU A 543 38.06 -7.30 -3.72
C GLU A 543 38.57 -7.14 -5.17
N PRO A 544 39.33 -8.11 -5.71
CA PRO A 544 39.74 -8.09 -7.11
C PRO A 544 38.57 -8.44 -8.04
N GLY A 545 38.69 -8.11 -9.33
CA GLY A 545 37.71 -8.46 -10.35
C GLY A 545 36.42 -7.62 -10.30
N SER A 546 35.36 -8.17 -10.89
CA SER A 546 34.05 -7.55 -11.01
C SER A 546 33.20 -7.73 -9.75
N LYS A 547 32.34 -6.76 -9.44
CA LYS A 547 31.50 -6.79 -8.23
C LYS A 547 30.03 -6.56 -8.54
N ILE A 548 29.17 -7.29 -7.85
CA ILE A 548 27.73 -7.09 -7.85
C ILE A 548 27.25 -6.93 -6.41
N ILE A 549 26.49 -5.87 -6.14
CA ILE A 549 25.71 -5.74 -4.90
C ILE A 549 24.27 -6.07 -5.25
N LEU A 550 23.69 -7.08 -4.60
CA LEU A 550 22.29 -7.42 -4.84
C LEU A 550 21.50 -7.67 -3.55
N GLY A 551 20.19 -7.53 -3.66
CA GLY A 551 19.24 -7.83 -2.59
C GLY A 551 18.37 -6.64 -2.18
N ASP A 552 17.67 -6.79 -1.05
CA ASP A 552 16.75 -5.78 -0.50
C ASP A 552 17.54 -4.75 0.33
N LEU A 553 17.81 -3.60 -0.28
CA LEU A 553 18.53 -2.49 0.37
C LEU A 553 17.61 -1.57 1.18
N ASN A 554 16.30 -1.86 1.21
CA ASN A 554 15.27 -1.14 1.97
C ASN A 554 15.29 0.38 1.74
N SER A 555 15.69 0.79 0.54
CA SER A 555 15.87 2.20 0.19
C SER A 555 15.48 2.44 -1.27
N TYR A 556 14.84 3.58 -1.57
CA TYR A 556 14.47 3.94 -2.94
C TYR A 556 15.67 4.51 -3.71
N PRO A 557 15.66 4.52 -5.07
CA PRO A 557 16.84 4.81 -5.88
C PRO A 557 17.58 6.12 -5.58
N LYS A 558 16.88 7.16 -5.12
CA LYS A 558 17.48 8.46 -4.80
C LYS A 558 17.62 8.74 -3.31
N GLU A 559 17.40 7.74 -2.45
CA GLU A 559 17.69 7.86 -1.02
C GLU A 559 19.17 7.68 -0.71
N ASP A 560 19.59 8.22 0.44
CA ASP A 560 20.98 8.27 0.89
C ASP A 560 21.75 6.96 0.70
N PRO A 561 21.23 5.77 1.09
CA PRO A 561 21.99 4.53 0.97
C PRO A 561 22.28 4.14 -0.48
N LEU A 562 21.36 4.42 -1.41
CA LEU A 562 21.58 4.12 -2.84
C LEU A 562 22.51 5.14 -3.47
N LEU A 563 22.34 6.42 -3.16
CA LEU A 563 23.24 7.47 -3.65
C LEU A 563 24.70 7.18 -3.23
N VAL A 564 24.91 6.74 -1.98
CA VAL A 564 26.24 6.28 -1.52
C VAL A 564 26.79 5.18 -2.40
N LEU A 565 26.01 4.13 -2.70
CA LEU A 565 26.51 3.01 -3.51
C LEU A 565 26.74 3.41 -4.96
N THR A 566 25.95 4.32 -5.50
CA THR A 566 25.96 4.68 -6.91
C THR A 566 26.77 5.95 -7.16
N ASP A 567 26.12 7.06 -7.50
CA ASP A 567 26.73 8.19 -8.18
C ASP A 567 26.66 9.49 -7.36
N TYR A 568 26.56 9.40 -6.03
CA TYR A 568 26.56 10.58 -5.19
C TYR A 568 27.79 11.45 -5.44
N ASP A 569 27.55 12.70 -5.73
CA ASP A 569 28.57 13.72 -5.90
C ASP A 569 27.93 15.05 -5.48
N LEU A 570 28.59 15.79 -4.58
CA LEU A 570 28.07 17.07 -4.09
C LEU A 570 27.85 18.07 -5.24
N THR A 571 28.68 18.07 -6.28
CA THR A 571 28.48 18.96 -7.44
C THR A 571 27.23 18.58 -8.22
N ARG A 572 26.94 17.27 -8.36
CA ARG A 572 25.78 16.75 -9.09
C ARG A 572 24.47 16.89 -8.32
N TYR A 573 24.51 16.74 -7.00
CA TYR A 573 23.35 16.83 -6.12
C TYR A 573 23.28 18.18 -5.37
N ALA A 574 24.04 19.17 -5.84
CA ALA A 574 24.09 20.54 -5.33
C ALA A 574 24.35 20.61 -3.80
N TYR A 575 23.52 21.34 -3.07
CA TYR A 575 23.63 21.51 -1.61
C TYR A 575 23.09 20.31 -0.79
N TYR A 576 22.71 19.21 -1.44
CA TYR A 576 22.19 18.04 -0.73
C TYR A 576 23.32 17.30 -0.01
N GLN A 577 23.19 17.13 1.30
CA GLN A 577 24.14 16.39 2.12
C GLN A 577 23.53 15.08 2.60
N ILE A 578 24.18 13.97 2.24
CA ILE A 578 23.84 12.65 2.78
C ILE A 578 24.10 12.61 4.29
N THR A 579 23.21 11.93 5.02
CA THR A 579 23.34 11.79 6.47
C THR A 579 23.64 10.35 6.90
N HIS A 580 24.65 10.21 7.76
CA HIS A 580 25.05 8.95 8.39
C HIS A 580 24.59 8.90 9.85
N SER A 581 24.61 7.71 10.43
CA SER A 581 24.23 7.51 11.82
C SER A 581 25.44 7.60 12.75
N ASP A 582 25.28 8.35 13.85
CA ASP A 582 26.32 8.58 14.87
C ASP A 582 26.40 7.46 15.92
N TYR A 583 25.58 6.41 15.81
CA TYR A 583 25.43 5.35 16.82
C TYR A 583 25.89 3.97 16.33
N ASN A 584 26.73 3.95 15.30
CA ASN A 584 27.06 2.75 14.55
C ASN A 584 28.40 2.15 14.96
N TYR A 585 28.39 0.84 15.19
CA TYR A 585 29.56 0.09 15.59
C TYR A 585 29.84 -1.04 14.62
N LEU A 586 31.12 -1.28 14.35
CA LEU A 586 31.61 -2.54 13.80
C LEU A 586 32.32 -3.30 14.92
N GLY A 587 31.69 -4.36 15.42
CA GLY A 587 32.15 -5.05 16.62
C GLY A 587 32.06 -4.14 17.86
N LYS A 588 33.21 -3.68 18.37
CA LYS A 588 33.31 -2.74 19.51
C LYS A 588 33.70 -1.32 19.06
N THR A 589 34.08 -1.13 17.80
CA THR A 589 34.60 0.12 17.29
C THR A 589 33.46 1.01 16.79
N LEU A 590 33.38 2.25 17.28
CA LEU A 590 32.46 3.25 16.76
C LEU A 590 32.91 3.68 15.36
N LEU A 591 31.97 3.76 14.42
CA LEU A 591 32.20 4.17 13.05
C LEU A 591 31.91 5.66 12.91
N ASN A 592 32.90 6.42 12.42
CA ASN A 592 32.74 7.81 12.00
C ASN A 592 32.71 7.96 10.46
N ALA A 593 32.52 6.85 9.74
CA ALA A 593 32.59 6.82 8.29
C ALA A 593 31.50 7.72 7.67
N LYS A 594 31.94 8.84 7.10
CA LYS A 594 31.15 9.73 6.24
C LYS A 594 31.76 9.65 4.85
N THR A 595 30.92 9.54 3.83
CA THR A 595 31.37 9.64 2.44
C THR A 595 30.73 10.85 1.79
N ASN A 596 31.57 11.63 1.09
CA ASN A 596 31.15 12.78 0.30
C ASN A 596 31.08 12.46 -1.20
N ILE A 597 31.43 11.22 -1.57
CA ILE A 597 31.39 10.70 -2.94
C ILE A 597 30.76 9.30 -2.94
N GLY A 598 30.11 8.94 -4.05
CA GLY A 598 29.55 7.62 -4.29
C GLY A 598 30.62 6.61 -4.69
N PHE A 599 30.28 5.32 -4.60
CA PHE A 599 31.19 4.22 -4.95
C PHE A 599 31.13 3.79 -6.43
N GLY A 600 30.32 4.46 -7.25
CA GLY A 600 30.28 4.31 -8.70
C GLY A 600 29.55 3.06 -9.21
N TYR A 601 28.83 2.33 -8.36
CA TYR A 601 28.03 1.20 -8.84
C TYR A 601 26.89 1.70 -9.74
N HIS A 602 26.61 0.98 -10.81
CA HIS A 602 25.53 1.30 -11.72
C HIS A 602 24.29 0.47 -11.43
N ASP A 603 23.13 1.14 -11.47
CA ASP A 603 21.83 0.50 -11.38
C ASP A 603 21.23 0.33 -12.78
N PRO A 604 21.18 -0.90 -13.33
CA PRO A 604 20.72 -1.14 -14.69
C PRO A 604 19.22 -0.86 -14.89
N PHE A 605 18.46 -0.64 -13.83
CA PHE A 605 17.02 -0.34 -13.89
C PHE A 605 16.70 1.13 -13.58
N VAL A 606 17.72 2.00 -13.45
CA VAL A 606 17.53 3.42 -13.05
C VAL A 606 16.58 4.19 -13.97
N ASN A 607 16.51 3.83 -15.25
CA ASN A 607 15.67 4.49 -16.26
C ASN A 607 14.29 3.85 -16.45
N GLN A 608 13.80 3.07 -15.48
CA GLN A 608 12.50 2.37 -15.55
C GLN A 608 11.55 2.77 -14.41
N PRO A 609 11.22 4.06 -14.18
CA PRO A 609 10.43 4.45 -13.00
C PRO A 609 9.00 3.89 -12.95
N ASP A 610 8.33 3.76 -14.10
CA ASP A 610 6.92 3.33 -14.17
C ASP A 610 6.75 1.81 -14.24
N THR A 611 7.85 1.08 -14.45
CA THR A 611 7.86 -0.37 -14.65
C THR A 611 8.84 -1.11 -13.75
N GLY A 612 9.73 -0.37 -13.10
CA GLY A 612 10.87 -0.86 -12.34
C GLY A 612 10.61 -0.95 -10.84
N TRP A 613 9.36 -1.08 -10.41
CA TRP A 613 9.01 -1.26 -9.00
C TRP A 613 9.14 -2.72 -8.58
N THR A 614 9.52 -2.95 -7.32
CA THR A 614 9.60 -4.30 -6.72
C THR A 614 8.73 -4.42 -5.48
N TYR A 615 8.16 -3.31 -5.00
CA TYR A 615 7.41 -3.24 -3.77
C TYR A 615 6.26 -2.22 -3.87
N SER A 616 5.13 -2.52 -3.20
CA SER A 616 3.93 -1.68 -3.19
C SER A 616 3.56 -1.21 -1.78
N PHE A 617 3.57 0.11 -1.57
CA PHE A 617 2.99 0.75 -0.39
C PHE A 617 1.89 1.74 -0.81
N LYS A 618 1.86 2.97 -0.27
CA LYS A 618 0.92 4.02 -0.75
C LYS A 618 1.27 4.55 -2.14
N ALA A 619 2.49 4.29 -2.58
CA ALA A 619 3.04 4.52 -3.90
C ALA A 619 4.03 3.38 -4.19
N LEU A 620 4.33 3.15 -5.47
CA LEU A 620 5.21 2.07 -5.93
C LEU A 620 6.66 2.54 -5.99
N GLY A 621 7.59 1.61 -5.82
CA GLY A 621 9.01 1.86 -6.05
C GLY A 621 9.82 0.58 -5.90
N ARG A 622 11.14 0.73 -5.94
CA ARG A 622 12.09 -0.39 -5.84
C ARG A 622 12.86 -0.36 -4.54
N LEU A 623 12.94 -1.52 -3.91
CA LEU A 623 13.78 -1.76 -2.73
C LEU A 623 14.84 -2.85 -2.98
N ASP A 624 14.64 -3.65 -4.04
CA ASP A 624 15.53 -4.74 -4.44
C ASP A 624 16.39 -4.34 -5.63
N TYR A 625 17.69 -4.64 -5.57
CA TYR A 625 18.67 -4.15 -6.54
C TYR A 625 19.60 -5.25 -7.03
N ILE A 626 20.16 -5.02 -8.21
CA ILE A 626 21.38 -5.65 -8.72
C ILE A 626 22.23 -4.47 -9.23
N LEU A 627 23.21 -4.05 -8.43
CA LEU A 627 24.10 -2.94 -8.75
C LEU A 627 25.43 -3.49 -9.27
N LEU A 628 25.93 -2.94 -10.36
CA LEU A 628 27.07 -3.44 -11.12
C LEU A 628 28.28 -2.54 -10.93
N SER A 629 29.47 -3.13 -10.73
CA SER A 629 30.70 -2.37 -10.90
C SER A 629 30.83 -1.91 -12.38
N PRO A 630 31.47 -0.76 -12.65
CA PRO A 630 31.50 -0.17 -14.00
C PRO A 630 32.00 -1.10 -15.11
N ASP A 631 32.93 -1.99 -14.80
CA ASP A 631 33.51 -2.96 -15.73
C ASP A 631 32.50 -3.99 -16.27
N LEU A 632 31.40 -4.25 -15.55
CA LEU A 632 30.36 -5.18 -15.98
C LEU A 632 29.36 -4.59 -16.98
N LEU A 633 29.37 -3.27 -17.19
CA LEU A 633 28.37 -2.61 -18.03
C LEU A 633 28.40 -3.07 -19.48
N SER A 634 29.60 -3.30 -20.02
CA SER A 634 29.78 -3.80 -21.39
C SER A 634 29.32 -5.26 -21.57
N SER A 635 29.23 -6.00 -20.47
CA SER A 635 28.76 -7.39 -20.45
C SER A 635 27.26 -7.50 -20.22
N LEU A 636 26.57 -6.45 -19.76
CA LEU A 636 25.12 -6.49 -19.54
C LEU A 636 24.35 -6.66 -20.85
N VAL A 637 23.60 -7.75 -20.96
CA VAL A 637 22.78 -8.06 -22.15
C VAL A 637 21.30 -7.82 -21.87
N THR A 638 20.84 -8.26 -20.69
CA THR A 638 19.43 -8.22 -20.32
C THR A 638 19.32 -7.76 -18.88
N GLN A 639 18.31 -6.94 -18.58
CA GLN A 639 17.82 -6.73 -17.22
C GLN A 639 16.30 -6.87 -17.18
N LYS A 640 15.76 -7.54 -16.17
CA LYS A 640 14.32 -7.77 -16.04
C LYS A 640 13.86 -7.80 -14.59
N ILE A 641 12.75 -7.11 -14.33
CA ILE A 641 11.92 -7.29 -13.13
C ILE A 641 10.75 -8.15 -13.53
N TRP A 642 10.59 -9.30 -12.89
CA TRP A 642 9.56 -10.26 -13.24
C TRP A 642 8.35 -10.08 -12.32
N HIS A 643 7.34 -9.36 -12.83
CA HIS A 643 6.14 -8.94 -12.10
C HIS A 643 5.18 -10.11 -11.82
N ILE A 644 5.45 -10.84 -10.74
CA ILE A 644 4.64 -11.98 -10.27
C ILE A 644 4.12 -11.80 -8.84
N ASN A 645 4.51 -10.74 -8.13
CA ASN A 645 4.32 -10.59 -6.69
C ASN A 645 3.66 -9.27 -6.29
N ALA A 646 4.43 -8.20 -6.02
CA ALA A 646 3.95 -6.87 -5.63
C ALA A 646 2.95 -6.26 -6.62
N ALA A 647 2.94 -6.78 -7.85
CA ALA A 647 1.98 -6.51 -8.91
C ALA A 647 0.55 -6.88 -8.54
N GLU A 648 0.35 -7.87 -7.67
CA GLU A 648 -0.92 -8.53 -7.42
C GLU A 648 -1.29 -8.47 -5.94
N SER A 649 -2.53 -8.84 -5.60
CA SER A 649 -2.96 -8.92 -4.21
C SER A 649 -2.71 -10.32 -3.64
N HIS A 650 -1.97 -10.39 -2.52
CA HIS A 650 -1.79 -11.64 -1.76
C HIS A 650 -3.09 -12.22 -1.19
N PHE A 651 -4.18 -11.43 -1.14
CA PHE A 651 -5.48 -11.89 -0.65
C PHE A 651 -6.24 -12.73 -1.68
N VAL A 652 -5.95 -12.56 -2.98
CA VAL A 652 -6.63 -13.30 -4.05
C VAL A 652 -6.17 -14.76 -4.11
N ASN A 653 -4.98 -15.07 -3.58
CA ASN A 653 -4.38 -16.41 -3.65
C ASN A 653 -4.55 -17.27 -2.39
N ASN A 654 -5.09 -16.75 -1.27
CA ASN A 654 -5.18 -17.50 0.00
C ASN A 654 -6.52 -18.24 0.19
N SER A 655 -6.67 -19.37 -0.51
CA SER A 655 -7.71 -20.36 -0.21
C SER A 655 -7.41 -21.11 1.10
N ARG A 656 -8.33 -21.08 2.07
CA ARG A 656 -8.39 -21.83 3.36
C ARG A 656 -7.70 -21.19 4.58
N GLN A 657 -8.51 -20.80 5.56
CA GLN A 657 -8.43 -21.32 6.94
C GLN A 657 -9.63 -20.81 7.76
N SER A 658 -10.71 -21.58 7.81
CA SER A 658 -11.65 -21.52 8.92
C SER A 658 -11.76 -22.90 9.55
N ASN A 659 -11.77 -22.90 10.88
CA ASN A 659 -12.17 -23.93 11.84
C ASN A 659 -11.03 -24.50 12.70
N HIS A 660 -11.09 -24.05 13.96
CA HIS A 660 -10.43 -24.53 15.18
C HIS A 660 -9.10 -23.86 15.60
N ASN A 661 -9.27 -23.02 16.64
CA ASN A 661 -8.35 -22.65 17.71
C ASN A 661 -6.95 -22.11 17.39
N ARG A 662 -6.82 -20.80 17.62
CA ARG A 662 -5.67 -20.07 18.19
C ARG A 662 -4.27 -20.60 17.80
N GLU A 663 -3.75 -20.08 16.70
CA GLU A 663 -2.51 -19.28 16.61
C GLU A 663 -1.88 -19.37 15.21
N ILE A 664 -2.18 -18.38 14.35
CA ILE A 664 -1.25 -17.86 13.34
C ILE A 664 -1.44 -16.35 13.26
N ASN A 665 -0.42 -15.60 13.70
CA ASN A 665 -0.32 -14.15 13.51
C ASN A 665 0.02 -13.81 12.05
N ASN A 666 -0.98 -13.89 11.17
CA ASN A 666 -1.30 -12.83 10.21
C ASN A 666 -2.65 -13.20 9.56
N SER A 667 -3.55 -12.23 9.52
CA SER A 667 -4.90 -12.26 8.92
C SER A 667 -5.94 -13.19 9.58
N ARG A 668 -6.72 -12.64 10.52
CA ARG A 668 -8.15 -12.97 10.62
C ARG A 668 -8.84 -12.29 9.44
N VAL A 669 -9.28 -13.04 8.44
CA VAL A 669 -10.50 -12.70 7.69
C VAL A 669 -11.19 -13.98 7.25
N ASP A 670 -12.43 -14.17 7.73
CA ASP A 670 -13.41 -15.06 7.12
C ASP A 670 -13.70 -14.57 5.70
N VAL A 671 -13.35 -15.38 4.71
CA VAL A 671 -13.82 -15.22 3.34
C VAL A 671 -14.75 -16.39 3.08
N GLY A 672 -16.04 -16.09 2.95
CA GLY A 672 -17.09 -17.06 2.71
C GLY A 672 -16.81 -17.93 1.48
N VAL A 673 -17.19 -19.20 1.62
CA VAL A 673 -16.99 -20.31 0.69
C VAL A 673 -17.63 -20.05 -0.68
N ALA A 674 -16.86 -20.25 -1.75
CA ALA A 674 -17.27 -20.95 -2.98
C ALA A 674 -16.13 -20.90 -4.03
N VAL A 675 -15.22 -21.89 -4.10
CA VAL A 675 -14.33 -22.01 -5.27
C VAL A 675 -13.88 -23.44 -5.56
N GLY A 676 -14.47 -24.04 -6.59
CA GLY A 676 -13.88 -25.15 -7.35
C GLY A 676 -12.93 -24.70 -8.49
N ALA A 677 -12.77 -23.39 -8.71
CA ALA A 677 -12.13 -22.81 -9.89
C ALA A 677 -10.65 -22.33 -9.74
N MET A 678 -10.04 -22.31 -8.55
CA MET A 678 -8.62 -21.91 -8.35
C MET A 678 -7.60 -22.97 -8.84
N ARG A 679 -8.01 -23.94 -9.66
CA ARG A 679 -7.13 -25.02 -10.15
C ARG A 679 -6.13 -24.60 -11.24
N ASN A 680 -6.20 -23.37 -11.77
CA ASN A 680 -5.45 -22.98 -12.99
C ASN A 680 -4.41 -21.85 -12.83
N MET A 681 -4.17 -21.27 -11.64
CA MET A 681 -3.08 -20.31 -11.49
C MET A 681 -1.73 -21.02 -11.40
N ALA A 682 -0.76 -20.64 -12.23
CA ALA A 682 0.60 -21.13 -12.11
C ALA A 682 1.15 -20.76 -10.73
N SER A 683 1.79 -21.72 -10.07
CA SER A 683 2.31 -21.60 -8.70
C SER A 683 3.34 -20.48 -8.51
N VAL A 684 3.93 -19.95 -9.57
CA VAL A 684 4.93 -18.87 -9.48
C VAL A 684 4.36 -17.54 -8.96
N PHE A 685 3.06 -17.28 -9.14
CA PHE A 685 2.44 -16.01 -8.79
C PHE A 685 2.17 -15.88 -7.28
N SER A 686 2.37 -14.66 -6.75
CA SER A 686 2.27 -14.31 -5.32
C SER A 686 3.10 -15.22 -4.41
N SER A 687 4.31 -15.54 -4.83
CA SER A 687 5.32 -16.26 -4.06
C SER A 687 5.98 -15.41 -2.98
N SER A 688 5.92 -14.07 -3.11
CA SER A 688 6.48 -13.09 -2.17
C SER A 688 5.71 -11.76 -2.24
N ASP A 689 6.01 -10.80 -1.36
CA ASP A 689 5.57 -9.39 -1.44
C ASP A 689 6.55 -8.48 -2.19
N HIS A 690 7.63 -9.07 -2.71
CA HIS A 690 8.64 -8.41 -3.54
C HIS A 690 8.78 -9.11 -4.90
N GLU A 691 9.05 -8.33 -5.94
CA GLU A 691 9.34 -8.88 -7.28
C GLU A 691 10.75 -9.46 -7.38
N PRO A 692 10.94 -10.66 -7.96
CA PRO A 692 12.25 -11.11 -8.38
C PRO A 692 12.78 -10.26 -9.53
N LEU A 693 14.08 -9.98 -9.50
CA LEU A 693 14.79 -9.33 -10.60
C LEU A 693 16.01 -10.14 -11.01
N PHE A 694 16.37 -10.06 -12.28
CA PHE A 694 17.58 -10.69 -12.80
C PHE A 694 18.23 -9.86 -13.90
N ILE A 695 19.50 -10.16 -14.12
CA ILE A 695 20.28 -9.69 -15.26
C ILE A 695 20.92 -10.87 -15.98
N GLU A 696 21.37 -10.64 -17.20
CA GLU A 696 22.22 -11.56 -17.96
C GLU A 696 23.50 -10.86 -18.39
N LEU A 697 24.63 -11.53 -18.18
CA LEU A 697 25.97 -11.05 -18.52
C LEU A 697 26.59 -11.96 -19.58
N LYS A 698 27.28 -11.37 -20.57
CA LYS A 698 27.99 -12.10 -21.64
C LYS A 698 28.96 -13.14 -21.11
#